data_AF-A0A1S3NGI6-F1
#
_entry.id   AF-A0A1S3NGI6-F1
#
_cell.length_a   1.000
_cell.length_b   1.000
_cell.length_c   1.000
_cell.angle_alpha   90.00
_cell.angle_beta   90.00
_cell.angle_gamma   90.00
#
_symmetry.space_group_name_H-M   'P 1'
#
loop_
_entity.id
_entity.type
_entity.pdbx_description
1 polymer ?
#
loop_
_entity_poly.entity_id
_entity_poly.type
_entity_poly.pdbx_seq_one_letter_code
_entity_poly.pdbx_strand_id
1 'polypeptide(L)'
;MWMSWFLKGTTCLLQVAGRSTSRLPPQRCLYSSLVRILTKPHTPRFAIHSYYPQGQLWGMSLPISCTRSYKKDTKSILDFPVDPITVTDIKQYLRSKDIPFHDGYSCLHAPSMFLDSAVGVPADTGRESFTMFIDKTTGQFLCKETLVEGSWEDLQDCLEVMQKEGQASLSPHVLLGYPESPEEREEKDQELREVQRIWSSAVPFSDLPDEEVQLVKTMFQISKISNATLKKFAVRLFKPTKSLVFPWFGGRDSSLRGVKLLSAQSMEGGTVAYTEATVPKAGSYHNLFGLPLVGRMDSEVVLTGQEVDTLAVSQATGLPSVALPRGVNTLPPALLPYLEQFKRVTLWLGGDMRSWEASKIFSRKLGLKRCSLVRPGEFQPCPLEALFQGRNLARIVKASIPAAHKSIVSFRQLREDVYGELANTEQVAGVKWTRFPELNRIMKGHRKGELTVFTGPTGSGKTTFISEFALDLCMQGVNTLWGSFEINNVRLAKIMLTQFAMQRLEENLDQYDSWADRFEDLPLYFMTFHGQQNIKAVLDTMQHAVYLYDISHVIIDNLQFMMGQENLSVDKFAVQDHIIGAFRKFATNSSCHVTLIIHPRKEEDDRELQTASIFGTAKASQEADNVLILQEKKLVTCPGRRSLQVAKNRFDGDVGIFPLEFNKASLTFSAPVKGKHKLRKVKGEGSDNEESLGETLKKEETTVKKEKLVKLERPPKATKTPRAAKSPAAGKGTPEGEGKKQP
;
A
#
# COMPACT_ATOMS: atom_id res chain seq x y z
N MET A 1 -31.79 -40.11 37.97
CA MET A 1 -31.57 -41.19 36.99
C MET A 1 -30.06 -41.32 36.79
N TRP A 2 -29.54 -42.51 37.02
CA TRP A 2 -28.17 -42.84 37.44
C TRP A 2 -27.18 -43.17 36.30
N MET A 3 -25.89 -42.93 36.60
CA MET A 3 -24.63 -43.65 36.25
C MET A 3 -24.31 -43.99 34.78
N SER A 4 -23.15 -43.56 34.22
CA SER A 4 -21.77 -44.05 34.43
C SER A 4 -21.56 -45.51 34.05
N TRP A 5 -20.59 -45.80 33.16
CA TRP A 5 -19.55 -46.85 33.35
C TRP A 5 -18.48 -46.87 32.25
N PHE A 6 -17.37 -47.49 32.62
CA PHE A 6 -15.99 -47.38 32.16
C PHE A 6 -15.50 -48.65 31.40
N LEU A 7 -14.39 -48.50 30.66
CA LEU A 7 -13.23 -49.42 30.44
C LEU A 7 -13.39 -50.87 29.94
N LYS A 8 -12.61 -51.18 28.90
CA LYS A 8 -11.54 -52.23 28.78
C LYS A 8 -11.06 -52.23 27.30
N GLY A 9 -9.80 -52.24 26.88
CA GLY A 9 -8.54 -52.58 27.53
C GLY A 9 -8.09 -54.00 27.13
N THR A 10 -7.28 -54.14 26.07
CA THR A 10 -6.32 -55.25 25.90
C THR A 10 -5.24 -54.93 24.87
N THR A 11 -4.00 -55.01 25.36
CA THR A 11 -2.68 -54.97 24.70
C THR A 11 -2.15 -56.39 24.42
N CYS A 12 -1.33 -56.57 23.37
CA CYS A 12 -0.27 -57.61 23.29
C CYS A 12 0.65 -57.27 22.08
N LEU A 13 1.84 -56.68 22.28
CA LEU A 13 3.19 -57.28 22.48
C LEU A 13 3.82 -57.83 21.16
N LEU A 14 4.88 -57.17 20.63
CA LEU A 14 6.35 -57.46 20.77
C LEU A 14 6.78 -58.60 19.80
N GLN A 15 7.87 -58.63 18.99
CA GLN A 15 9.29 -58.22 19.05
C GLN A 15 9.89 -58.52 17.63
N VAL A 16 10.77 -57.73 16.97
CA VAL A 16 12.27 -57.59 17.04
C VAL A 16 13.00 -58.06 15.77
N ALA A 17 14.00 -57.25 15.38
CA ALA A 17 15.21 -57.48 14.55
C ALA A 17 15.05 -57.63 13.02
N GLY A 18 15.92 -57.08 12.15
CA GLY A 18 17.11 -56.25 12.32
C GLY A 18 17.99 -56.30 11.05
N ARG A 19 18.65 -55.17 10.70
CA ARG A 19 19.82 -55.00 9.77
C ARG A 19 19.57 -55.42 8.30
N SER A 20 20.12 -54.83 7.23
CA SER A 20 21.20 -53.88 6.96
C SER A 20 21.18 -53.49 5.46
N THR A 21 21.69 -52.29 5.16
CA THR A 21 22.47 -51.88 3.96
C THR A 21 21.89 -51.90 2.53
N SER A 22 21.75 -50.67 2.00
CA SER A 22 22.43 -50.12 0.81
C SER A 22 21.79 -50.19 -0.60
N ARG A 23 21.71 -48.97 -1.19
CA ARG A 23 21.93 -48.54 -2.60
C ARG A 23 20.81 -48.67 -3.66
N LEU A 24 20.26 -47.48 -3.97
CA LEU A 24 20.02 -46.87 -5.30
C LEU A 24 18.78 -47.28 -6.15
N PRO A 25 18.28 -46.38 -7.03
CA PRO A 25 16.92 -46.30 -7.58
C PRO A 25 16.90 -46.59 -9.11
N PRO A 26 15.99 -46.04 -9.94
CA PRO A 26 14.51 -45.98 -9.95
C PRO A 26 13.92 -46.66 -11.21
N GLN A 27 12.61 -46.94 -11.28
CA GLN A 27 11.85 -46.77 -12.54
C GLN A 27 10.32 -46.91 -12.36
N ARG A 28 9.63 -46.08 -13.13
CA ARG A 28 8.17 -45.95 -13.30
C ARG A 28 7.58 -47.23 -13.91
N CYS A 29 6.40 -47.62 -13.45
CA CYS A 29 5.55 -48.58 -14.17
C CYS A 29 4.15 -47.98 -14.34
N LEU A 30 3.75 -47.80 -15.60
CA LEU A 30 2.38 -47.61 -16.06
C LEU A 30 1.69 -48.98 -16.03
N TYR A 31 0.41 -49.04 -15.64
CA TYR A 31 -0.49 -50.07 -16.18
C TYR A 31 -1.93 -49.58 -16.31
N SER A 32 -2.49 -50.00 -17.44
CA SER A 32 -3.82 -49.76 -18.00
C SER A 32 -4.79 -50.88 -17.62
N SER A 33 -6.08 -50.59 -17.60
CA SER A 33 -7.21 -51.49 -17.93
C SER A 33 -8.52 -50.70 -17.77
N LEU A 34 -9.66 -50.91 -18.44
CA LEU A 34 -10.22 -51.71 -19.55
C LEU A 34 -11.71 -51.18 -19.63
N VAL A 35 -12.43 -51.02 -20.75
CA VAL A 35 -13.27 -52.01 -21.48
C VAL A 35 -14.13 -51.24 -22.51
N ARG A 36 -14.39 -51.83 -23.69
CA ARG A 36 -15.26 -51.40 -24.82
C ARG A 36 -16.70 -51.96 -24.72
N ILE A 37 -17.65 -51.39 -25.50
CA ILE A 37 -18.70 -52.05 -26.37
C ILE A 37 -19.44 -50.92 -27.16
N LEU A 38 -19.25 -50.77 -28.50
CA LEU A 38 -20.14 -51.12 -29.67
C LEU A 38 -21.55 -50.48 -29.64
N THR A 39 -22.05 -49.73 -30.65
CA THR A 39 -22.37 -50.10 -32.06
C THR A 39 -22.58 -48.88 -33.00
N LYS A 40 -22.64 -49.10 -34.32
CA LYS A 40 -22.95 -48.20 -35.48
C LYS A 40 -24.07 -48.87 -36.33
N PRO A 41 -24.59 -48.36 -37.49
CA PRO A 41 -24.64 -47.02 -38.12
C PRO A 41 -26.02 -46.66 -38.76
N HIS A 42 -26.17 -45.53 -39.49
CA HIS A 42 -26.80 -45.44 -40.84
C HIS A 42 -26.81 -44.00 -41.42
N THR A 43 -26.58 -43.90 -42.74
CA THR A 43 -26.75 -42.71 -43.61
C THR A 43 -27.81 -43.01 -44.68
N PRO A 44 -28.34 -42.00 -45.38
CA PRO A 44 -28.37 -42.10 -46.86
C PRO A 44 -27.95 -40.82 -47.61
N ARG A 45 -27.50 -41.03 -48.85
CA ARG A 45 -27.14 -40.06 -49.90
C ARG A 45 -28.31 -39.86 -50.88
N PHE A 46 -28.37 -38.71 -51.55
CA PHE A 46 -28.84 -38.59 -52.94
C PHE A 46 -27.96 -37.61 -53.73
N ALA A 47 -27.68 -37.96 -54.99
CA ALA A 47 -26.84 -37.26 -55.99
C ALA A 47 -27.74 -36.50 -57.01
N ILE A 48 -27.25 -35.57 -57.85
CA ILE A 48 -26.71 -35.82 -59.21
C ILE A 48 -26.19 -34.49 -59.85
N HIS A 49 -25.04 -34.58 -60.54
CA HIS A 49 -24.45 -33.90 -61.74
C HIS A 49 -25.13 -32.65 -62.38
N SER A 50 -24.47 -31.71 -63.09
CA SER A 50 -23.10 -31.47 -63.59
C SER A 50 -23.07 -30.15 -64.38
N TYR A 51 -21.92 -29.46 -64.53
CA TYR A 51 -21.32 -29.00 -65.81
C TYR A 51 -20.02 -28.20 -65.52
N TYR A 52 -18.92 -28.58 -66.18
CA TYR A 52 -17.61 -27.88 -66.30
C TYR A 52 -17.67 -26.85 -67.47
N PRO A 53 -16.72 -25.90 -67.71
CA PRO A 53 -15.26 -25.99 -67.45
C PRO A 53 -14.48 -24.73 -66.97
N GLN A 54 -13.28 -25.00 -66.44
CA GLN A 54 -12.01 -24.23 -66.33
C GLN A 54 -12.00 -22.68 -66.24
N GLY A 55 -11.44 -22.18 -65.13
CA GLY A 55 -10.83 -20.85 -65.00
C GLY A 55 -10.10 -20.70 -63.66
N GLN A 56 -8.83 -20.27 -63.70
CA GLN A 56 -7.97 -19.98 -62.53
C GLN A 56 -8.60 -18.98 -61.56
N LEU A 57 -8.44 -19.18 -60.25
CA LEU A 57 -8.68 -18.14 -59.24
C LEU A 57 -7.72 -18.25 -58.05
N TRP A 58 -7.22 -17.07 -57.66
CA TRP A 58 -6.32 -16.79 -56.54
C TRP A 58 -6.77 -17.41 -55.21
N GLY A 59 -5.80 -17.96 -54.48
CA GLY A 59 -6.00 -18.43 -53.10
C GLY A 59 -6.07 -17.27 -52.12
N MET A 60 -7.21 -17.11 -51.45
CA MET A 60 -7.32 -16.37 -50.18
C MET A 60 -6.92 -17.30 -49.04
N SER A 61 -5.94 -16.91 -48.24
CA SER A 61 -5.58 -17.56 -46.98
C SER A 61 -6.56 -17.14 -45.87
N LEU A 62 -7.22 -18.12 -45.26
CA LEU A 62 -8.03 -17.97 -44.05
C LEU A 62 -7.12 -17.92 -42.81
N PRO A 63 -7.42 -17.08 -41.79
CA PRO A 63 -6.67 -17.08 -40.53
C PRO A 63 -7.05 -18.30 -39.70
N ILE A 64 -6.05 -19.09 -39.31
CA ILE A 64 -6.20 -20.28 -38.47
C ILE A 64 -6.25 -19.82 -37.01
N SER A 65 -7.37 -20.11 -36.34
CA SER A 65 -7.52 -19.99 -34.88
C SER A 65 -6.81 -21.18 -34.22
N CYS A 66 -5.73 -20.91 -33.49
CA CYS A 66 -4.98 -21.92 -32.76
C CYS A 66 -5.53 -22.04 -31.32
N THR A 67 -6.14 -23.17 -30.98
CA THR A 67 -6.67 -23.45 -29.63
C THR A 67 -5.72 -24.37 -28.85
N ARG A 68 -5.21 -23.88 -27.70
CA ARG A 68 -4.38 -24.65 -26.75
C ARG A 68 -5.27 -25.52 -25.84
N SER A 69 -4.77 -26.70 -25.48
CA SER A 69 -5.33 -27.57 -24.44
C SER A 69 -4.98 -27.02 -23.05
N TYR A 70 -5.99 -26.63 -22.26
CA TYR A 70 -5.82 -25.96 -20.96
C TYR A 70 -5.58 -26.96 -19.81
N LYS A 71 -4.52 -26.74 -19.02
CA LYS A 71 -4.47 -27.15 -17.61
C LYS A 71 -5.27 -26.14 -16.81
N LYS A 72 -6.33 -26.62 -16.14
CA LYS A 72 -7.24 -25.83 -15.33
C LYS A 72 -6.64 -25.63 -13.94
N ASP A 73 -5.70 -24.70 -13.82
CA ASP A 73 -5.32 -24.13 -12.52
C ASP A 73 -5.87 -22.69 -12.47
N THR A 74 -6.85 -22.48 -11.60
CA THR A 74 -7.46 -21.19 -11.29
C THR A 74 -6.44 -20.32 -10.57
N LYS A 75 -5.48 -19.74 -11.30
CA LYS A 75 -4.44 -18.90 -10.72
C LYS A 75 -4.88 -17.45 -10.72
N SER A 76 -5.26 -16.95 -9.55
CA SER A 76 -5.33 -15.52 -9.27
C SER A 76 -4.00 -14.85 -9.62
N ILE A 77 -4.04 -13.57 -10.00
CA ILE A 77 -2.88 -12.67 -10.26
C ILE A 77 -1.85 -12.63 -9.09
N LEU A 78 -2.12 -13.30 -7.96
CA LEU A 78 -1.34 -13.35 -6.74
C LEU A 78 -0.36 -14.54 -6.62
N ASP A 79 -0.24 -15.42 -7.62
CA ASP A 79 0.75 -16.49 -7.56
C ASP A 79 2.16 -15.92 -7.85
N PHE A 80 2.88 -15.61 -6.77
CA PHE A 80 4.29 -15.28 -6.81
C PHE A 80 5.06 -16.42 -7.49
N PRO A 81 5.94 -16.14 -8.47
CA PRO A 81 6.82 -17.18 -9.01
C PRO A 81 7.64 -17.77 -7.86
N VAL A 82 7.79 -19.09 -7.89
CA VAL A 82 8.43 -19.90 -6.83
C VAL A 82 9.87 -19.46 -6.55
N ASP A 83 10.51 -18.78 -7.51
CA ASP A 83 11.78 -18.10 -7.36
C ASP A 83 11.67 -16.64 -7.86
N PRO A 84 12.19 -15.64 -7.11
CA PRO A 84 12.18 -14.25 -7.55
C PRO A 84 13.11 -14.08 -8.76
N ILE A 85 12.55 -13.62 -9.88
CA ILE A 85 13.29 -13.36 -11.12
C ILE A 85 14.30 -12.23 -10.88
N THR A 86 15.56 -12.46 -11.24
CA THR A 86 16.58 -11.40 -11.17
C THR A 86 16.85 -10.77 -12.53
N VAL A 87 17.33 -9.53 -12.53
CA VAL A 87 17.80 -8.84 -13.75
C VAL A 87 18.82 -9.68 -14.52
N THR A 88 19.68 -10.41 -13.81
CA THR A 88 20.71 -11.25 -14.40
C THR A 88 20.08 -12.40 -15.17
N ASP A 89 19.04 -13.02 -14.61
CA ASP A 89 18.30 -14.11 -15.24
C ASP A 89 17.58 -13.62 -16.51
N ILE A 90 16.92 -12.46 -16.43
CA ILE A 90 16.28 -11.81 -17.59
C ILE A 90 17.31 -11.56 -18.70
N LYS A 91 18.44 -10.94 -18.36
CA LYS A 91 19.51 -10.64 -19.34
C LYS A 91 20.09 -11.91 -19.94
N GLN A 92 20.32 -12.96 -19.14
CA GLN A 92 20.85 -14.22 -19.62
C GLN A 92 19.86 -14.92 -20.56
N TYR A 93 18.57 -14.87 -20.26
CA TYR A 93 17.51 -15.41 -21.11
C TYR A 93 17.42 -14.65 -22.44
N LEU A 94 17.41 -13.31 -22.43
CA LEU A 94 17.38 -12.53 -23.66
C LEU A 94 18.60 -12.79 -24.55
N ARG A 95 19.78 -12.96 -23.96
CA ARG A 95 21.00 -13.34 -24.71
C ARG A 95 20.91 -14.75 -25.29
N SER A 96 20.33 -15.71 -24.57
CA SER A 96 20.20 -17.09 -25.09
C SER A 96 19.20 -17.20 -26.23
N LYS A 97 18.33 -16.19 -26.39
CA LYS A 97 17.34 -16.07 -27.46
C LYS A 97 17.78 -15.12 -28.59
N ASP A 98 19.03 -14.62 -28.55
CA ASP A 98 19.60 -13.66 -29.51
C ASP A 98 18.79 -12.35 -29.65
N ILE A 99 18.16 -11.89 -28.56
CA ILE A 99 17.38 -10.65 -28.56
C ILE A 99 18.28 -9.49 -28.14
N PRO A 100 18.48 -8.47 -28.98
CA PRO A 100 19.23 -7.29 -28.58
C PRO A 100 18.45 -6.51 -27.52
N PHE A 101 19.15 -6.03 -26.49
CA PHE A 101 18.53 -5.19 -25.47
C PHE A 101 19.48 -4.08 -25.02
N HIS A 102 18.89 -2.97 -24.63
CA HIS A 102 19.57 -1.84 -24.01
C HIS A 102 19.22 -1.78 -22.51
N ASP A 103 20.23 -1.52 -21.67
CA ASP A 103 20.04 -1.41 -20.23
C ASP A 103 19.58 0.01 -19.86
N GLY A 104 18.28 0.17 -19.59
CA GLY A 104 17.68 1.45 -19.19
C GLY A 104 17.90 1.78 -17.70
N TYR A 105 17.06 2.65 -17.15
CA TYR A 105 17.01 2.99 -15.74
C TYR A 105 16.24 1.92 -14.96
N SER A 106 14.92 1.88 -15.11
CA SER A 106 14.02 0.94 -14.44
C SER A 106 13.73 -0.30 -15.28
N CYS A 107 13.76 -0.16 -16.60
CA CYS A 107 13.42 -1.24 -17.53
C CYS A 107 14.61 -1.59 -18.45
N LEU A 108 14.65 -2.83 -18.95
CA LEU A 108 15.43 -3.19 -20.13
C LEU A 108 14.61 -2.82 -21.37
N HIS A 109 15.26 -2.28 -22.39
CA HIS A 109 14.60 -1.90 -23.64
C HIS A 109 14.90 -2.97 -24.68
N ALA A 110 13.87 -3.51 -25.32
CA ALA A 110 13.96 -4.55 -26.33
C ALA A 110 13.12 -4.16 -27.56
N PRO A 111 13.45 -4.69 -28.76
CA PRO A 111 12.60 -4.51 -29.93
C PRO A 111 11.22 -5.13 -29.69
N SER A 112 10.17 -4.56 -30.28
CA SER A 112 8.82 -5.13 -30.18
C SER A 112 8.75 -6.47 -30.92
N MET A 113 8.11 -7.45 -30.28
CA MET A 113 7.76 -8.74 -30.86
C MET A 113 6.41 -8.74 -31.59
N PHE A 114 5.66 -7.64 -31.48
CA PHE A 114 4.26 -7.55 -31.92
C PHE A 114 4.07 -6.70 -33.18
N LEU A 115 5.18 -6.35 -33.83
CA LEU A 115 5.20 -5.53 -35.03
C LEU A 115 6.09 -6.19 -36.08
N ASP A 116 5.56 -6.36 -37.28
CA ASP A 116 6.38 -6.66 -38.44
C ASP A 116 7.22 -5.43 -38.78
N SER A 117 8.54 -5.62 -38.87
CA SER A 117 9.50 -4.62 -39.34
C SER A 117 9.21 -4.10 -40.78
N ALA A 118 8.16 -4.61 -41.44
CA ALA A 118 7.83 -4.35 -42.84
C ALA A 118 6.86 -3.17 -43.07
N VAL A 119 6.25 -2.57 -42.05
CA VAL A 119 5.27 -1.48 -42.26
C VAL A 119 5.89 -0.11 -41.98
N GLY A 120 6.62 0.42 -42.97
CA GLY A 120 6.57 1.84 -43.34
C GLY A 120 7.25 2.88 -42.44
N VAL A 121 8.30 2.54 -41.66
CA VAL A 121 9.19 3.56 -41.09
C VAL A 121 10.39 3.73 -42.01
N PRO A 122 10.66 4.92 -42.58
CA PRO A 122 11.90 5.16 -43.32
C PRO A 122 13.08 4.88 -42.40
N ALA A 123 14.03 4.08 -42.87
CA ALA A 123 15.30 3.85 -42.23
C ALA A 123 16.09 5.17 -42.18
N ASP A 124 15.74 6.06 -41.26
CA ASP A 124 16.50 7.27 -41.02
C ASP A 124 16.77 7.44 -39.52
N THR A 125 18.07 7.53 -39.22
CA THR A 125 18.75 7.48 -37.91
C THR A 125 18.81 6.10 -37.25
N GLY A 126 20.02 5.51 -37.22
CA GLY A 126 20.36 4.22 -36.62
C GLY A 126 20.23 4.12 -35.09
N ARG A 127 19.06 4.46 -34.54
CA ARG A 127 18.62 4.00 -33.22
C ARG A 127 17.68 2.83 -33.45
N GLU A 128 18.14 1.63 -33.13
CA GLU A 128 17.28 0.46 -32.94
C GLU A 128 16.07 0.91 -32.10
N SER A 129 14.87 0.85 -32.68
CA SER A 129 13.65 1.38 -32.05
C SER A 129 13.19 0.40 -30.97
N PHE A 130 13.81 0.49 -29.79
CA PHE A 130 13.37 -0.28 -28.63
C PHE A 130 12.02 0.23 -28.16
N THR A 131 10.97 -0.55 -28.42
CA THR A 131 9.58 -0.17 -28.17
C THR A 131 8.91 -1.05 -27.11
N MET A 132 9.58 -2.14 -26.72
CA MET A 132 9.22 -3.01 -25.60
C MET A 132 10.10 -2.70 -24.39
N PHE A 133 9.46 -2.60 -23.22
CA PHE A 133 10.11 -2.26 -21.95
C PHE A 133 9.84 -3.38 -20.96
N ILE A 134 10.89 -4.01 -20.44
CA ILE A 134 10.81 -5.11 -19.48
C ILE A 134 11.27 -4.60 -18.12
N ASP A 135 10.41 -4.63 -17.10
CA ASP A 135 10.77 -4.24 -15.74
C ASP A 135 11.89 -5.13 -15.19
N LYS A 136 12.90 -4.51 -14.61
CA LYS A 136 14.09 -5.19 -14.09
C LYS A 136 13.81 -6.05 -12.86
N THR A 137 12.78 -5.74 -12.11
CA THR A 137 12.47 -6.38 -10.82
C THR A 137 11.42 -7.46 -10.97
N THR A 138 10.40 -7.23 -11.81
CA THR A 138 9.25 -8.13 -11.96
C THR A 138 9.28 -8.93 -13.27
N GLY A 139 10.05 -8.47 -14.26
CA GLY A 139 10.04 -9.03 -15.61
C GLY A 139 8.75 -8.76 -16.39
N GLN A 140 7.79 -8.00 -15.84
CA GLN A 140 6.62 -7.55 -16.59
C GLN A 140 7.06 -6.69 -17.77
N PHE A 141 6.43 -6.88 -18.92
CA PHE A 141 6.74 -6.12 -20.12
C PHE A 141 5.57 -5.25 -20.55
N LEU A 142 5.90 -4.11 -21.16
CA LEU A 142 4.96 -3.24 -21.85
C LEU A 142 5.54 -2.87 -23.21
N CYS A 143 4.79 -3.17 -24.28
CA CYS A 143 5.06 -2.61 -25.60
C CYS A 143 4.31 -1.28 -25.74
N LYS A 144 5.04 -0.15 -25.84
CA LYS A 144 4.41 1.17 -25.97
C LYS A 144 3.65 1.38 -27.28
N GLU A 145 3.96 0.59 -28.30
CA GLU A 145 3.36 0.76 -29.62
C GLU A 145 2.06 -0.01 -29.77
N THR A 146 2.02 -1.25 -29.30
CA THR A 146 0.81 -2.09 -29.33
C THR A 146 -0.02 -1.98 -28.05
N LEU A 147 0.52 -1.33 -27.00
CA LEU A 147 -0.05 -1.25 -25.64
C LEU A 147 -0.27 -2.62 -25.00
N VAL A 148 0.42 -3.64 -25.52
CA VAL A 148 0.37 -4.98 -24.99
C VAL A 148 1.26 -5.06 -23.76
N GLU A 149 0.68 -5.54 -22.67
CA GLU A 149 1.35 -5.81 -21.41
C GLU A 149 1.22 -7.29 -21.03
N GLY A 150 2.17 -7.79 -20.27
CA GLY A 150 2.18 -9.18 -19.84
C GLY A 150 3.22 -9.47 -18.77
N SER A 151 3.11 -10.65 -18.17
CA SER A 151 4.06 -11.16 -17.20
C SER A 151 5.36 -11.64 -17.86
N TRP A 152 6.36 -11.95 -17.04
CA TRP A 152 7.60 -12.57 -17.53
C TRP A 152 7.34 -13.93 -18.19
N GLU A 153 6.43 -14.73 -17.63
CA GLU A 153 6.07 -16.04 -18.20
C GLU A 153 5.42 -15.88 -19.58
N ASP A 154 4.56 -14.88 -19.75
CA ASP A 154 3.94 -14.57 -21.05
C ASP A 154 4.99 -14.18 -22.10
N LEU A 155 6.01 -13.43 -21.70
CA LEU A 155 7.12 -13.07 -22.58
C LEU A 155 7.93 -14.30 -23.02
N GLN A 156 8.22 -15.20 -22.08
CA GLN A 156 8.92 -16.46 -22.38
C GLN A 156 8.10 -17.33 -23.35
N ASP A 157 6.80 -17.49 -23.08
CA ASP A 157 5.87 -18.23 -23.94
C ASP A 157 5.83 -17.62 -25.35
N CYS A 158 5.71 -16.30 -25.47
CA CYS A 158 5.73 -15.59 -26.76
C CYS A 158 7.00 -15.89 -27.55
N LEU A 159 8.17 -15.78 -26.90
CA LEU A 159 9.46 -16.01 -27.54
C LEU A 159 9.65 -17.48 -27.96
N GLU A 160 9.13 -18.42 -27.18
CA GLU A 160 9.15 -19.84 -27.54
C GLU A 160 8.24 -20.14 -28.73
N VAL A 161 7.06 -19.53 -28.81
CA VAL A 161 6.15 -19.70 -29.94
C VAL A 161 6.75 -19.11 -31.21
N MET A 162 7.31 -17.89 -31.15
CA MET A 162 7.99 -17.27 -32.29
C MET A 162 9.13 -18.14 -32.83
N GLN A 163 9.94 -18.73 -31.94
CA GLN A 163 11.02 -19.63 -32.35
C GLN A 163 10.52 -20.96 -32.94
N LYS A 164 9.44 -21.55 -32.39
CA LYS A 164 8.87 -22.81 -32.89
C LYS A 164 8.19 -22.63 -34.24
N GLU A 165 7.50 -21.51 -34.45
CA GLU A 165 6.73 -21.22 -35.67
C GLU A 165 7.54 -20.47 -36.73
N GLY A 166 8.76 -20.01 -36.40
CA GLY A 166 9.61 -19.23 -37.31
C GLY A 166 9.02 -17.87 -37.68
N GLN A 167 8.14 -17.31 -36.84
CA GLN A 167 7.48 -16.03 -37.08
C GLN A 167 8.34 -14.87 -36.60
N ALA A 168 8.40 -13.80 -37.40
CA ALA A 168 9.10 -12.56 -37.05
C ALA A 168 8.30 -11.68 -36.08
N SER A 169 6.98 -11.83 -36.04
CA SER A 169 6.10 -11.09 -35.14
C SER A 169 4.88 -11.93 -34.73
N LEU A 170 4.30 -11.60 -33.56
CA LEU A 170 3.04 -12.17 -33.07
C LEU A 170 1.92 -11.15 -33.16
N SER A 171 0.69 -11.62 -33.41
CA SER A 171 -0.46 -10.71 -33.35
C SER A 171 -0.68 -10.22 -31.90
N PRO A 172 -1.00 -8.93 -31.68
CA PRO A 172 -1.27 -8.38 -30.34
C PRO A 172 -2.39 -9.10 -29.57
N HIS A 173 -3.26 -9.82 -30.28
CA HIS A 173 -4.40 -10.55 -29.71
C HIS A 173 -4.05 -11.97 -29.20
N VAL A 174 -2.85 -12.47 -29.47
CA VAL A 174 -2.39 -13.79 -28.98
C VAL A 174 -2.16 -13.79 -27.47
N LEU A 175 -2.04 -12.60 -26.86
CA LEU A 175 -1.70 -12.38 -25.45
C LEU A 175 -2.88 -12.42 -24.46
N LEU A 176 -3.90 -13.21 -24.77
CA LEU A 176 -4.85 -13.54 -23.73
C LEU A 176 -4.16 -14.51 -22.79
N GLY A 177 -3.86 -14.04 -21.59
CA GLY A 177 -3.72 -14.89 -20.41
C GLY A 177 -4.96 -15.75 -20.22
N TYR A 178 -5.21 -16.25 -19.01
CA TYR A 178 -6.47 -16.96 -18.75
C TYR A 178 -7.65 -16.18 -19.37
N PRO A 179 -8.56 -16.85 -20.10
CA PRO A 179 -9.73 -16.16 -20.63
C PRO A 179 -10.41 -15.51 -19.44
N GLU A 180 -10.44 -14.16 -19.44
CA GLU A 180 -11.19 -13.37 -18.45
C GLU A 180 -12.53 -14.08 -18.28
N SER A 181 -12.92 -14.34 -17.02
CA SER A 181 -14.19 -14.99 -16.80
C SER A 181 -15.29 -14.15 -17.45
N PRO A 182 -16.39 -14.75 -17.95
CA PRO A 182 -17.48 -13.98 -18.53
C PRO A 182 -17.93 -12.84 -17.61
N GLU A 183 -17.87 -13.07 -16.30
CA GLU A 183 -18.17 -12.09 -15.25
C GLU A 183 -17.14 -10.94 -15.21
N GLU A 184 -15.83 -11.22 -15.20
CA GLU A 184 -14.76 -10.21 -15.20
C GLU A 184 -14.82 -9.32 -16.46
N ARG A 185 -15.08 -9.95 -17.61
CA ARG A 185 -15.22 -9.23 -18.88
C ARG A 185 -16.46 -8.33 -18.87
N GLU A 186 -17.57 -8.82 -18.32
CA GLU A 186 -18.79 -8.05 -18.19
C GLU A 186 -18.60 -6.85 -17.25
N GLU A 187 -17.93 -7.02 -16.11
CA GLU A 187 -17.59 -5.92 -15.18
C GLU A 187 -16.74 -4.85 -15.87
N LYS A 188 -15.67 -5.24 -16.56
CA LYS A 188 -14.80 -4.33 -17.30
C LYS A 188 -15.55 -3.55 -18.40
N ASP A 189 -16.43 -4.23 -19.13
CA ASP A 189 -17.28 -3.60 -20.13
C ASP A 189 -18.31 -2.65 -19.50
N GLN A 190 -18.85 -2.99 -18.31
CA GLN A 190 -19.73 -2.11 -17.54
C GLN A 190 -18.99 -0.85 -17.07
N GLU A 191 -17.78 -0.99 -16.52
CA GLU A 191 -16.94 0.14 -16.11
C GLU A 191 -16.59 1.04 -17.29
N LEU A 192 -16.23 0.48 -18.45
CA LEU A 192 -15.92 1.27 -19.64
C LEU A 192 -17.15 2.04 -20.15
N ARG A 193 -18.33 1.42 -20.13
CA ARG A 193 -19.60 2.10 -20.44
C ARG A 193 -19.87 3.25 -19.48
N GLU A 194 -19.59 3.05 -18.20
CA GLU A 194 -19.73 4.07 -17.16
C GLU A 194 -18.79 5.26 -17.40
N VAL A 195 -17.51 4.99 -17.71
CA VAL A 195 -16.53 6.02 -18.11
C VAL A 195 -17.05 6.83 -19.29
N GLN A 196 -17.54 6.16 -20.34
CA GLN A 196 -18.09 6.83 -21.52
C GLN A 196 -19.33 7.65 -21.19
N ARG A 197 -20.20 7.16 -20.31
CA ARG A 197 -21.40 7.88 -19.85
C ARG A 197 -21.05 9.16 -19.11
N ILE A 198 -20.13 9.09 -18.14
CA ILE A 198 -19.65 10.27 -17.39
C ILE A 198 -18.98 11.26 -18.34
N TRP A 199 -18.11 10.79 -19.23
CA TRP A 199 -17.40 11.65 -20.16
C TRP A 199 -18.31 12.37 -21.15
N SER A 200 -19.31 11.67 -21.68
CA SER A 200 -20.27 12.21 -22.66
C SER A 200 -21.23 13.22 -22.05
N SER A 201 -21.54 13.07 -20.75
CA SER A 201 -22.39 13.99 -20.00
C SER A 201 -21.62 15.16 -19.37
N ALA A 202 -20.28 15.09 -19.33
CA ALA A 202 -19.43 16.16 -18.84
C ALA A 202 -19.26 17.27 -19.88
N VAL A 203 -19.35 18.52 -19.42
CA VAL A 203 -19.33 19.72 -20.28
C VAL A 203 -17.94 20.38 -20.25
N PRO A 204 -17.34 20.72 -21.40
CA PRO A 204 -16.11 21.50 -21.45
C PRO A 204 -16.27 22.90 -20.86
N PHE A 205 -15.20 23.44 -20.27
CA PHE A 205 -15.21 24.80 -19.71
C PHE A 205 -15.42 25.91 -20.74
N SER A 206 -15.21 25.64 -22.03
CA SER A 206 -15.49 26.61 -23.11
C SER A 206 -16.98 26.84 -23.33
N ASP A 207 -17.82 25.88 -22.92
CA ASP A 207 -19.24 25.84 -23.26
C ASP A 207 -20.12 26.22 -22.04
N LEU A 208 -19.47 26.56 -20.92
CA LEU A 208 -20.12 26.97 -19.68
C LEU A 208 -20.27 28.50 -19.62
N PRO A 209 -21.34 29.02 -18.98
CA PRO A 209 -21.46 30.43 -18.68
C PRO A 209 -20.31 30.94 -17.80
N ASP A 210 -19.84 32.17 -18.03
CA ASP A 210 -18.71 32.74 -17.28
C ASP A 210 -18.94 32.75 -15.76
N GLU A 211 -20.16 32.99 -15.31
CA GLU A 211 -20.54 32.93 -13.88
C GLU A 211 -20.31 31.54 -13.27
N GLU A 212 -20.70 30.49 -13.99
CA GLU A 212 -20.53 29.09 -13.55
C GLU A 212 -19.05 28.71 -13.54
N VAL A 213 -18.28 29.15 -14.55
CA VAL A 213 -16.82 28.96 -14.60
C VAL A 213 -16.14 29.60 -13.40
N GLN A 214 -16.46 30.85 -13.08
CA GLN A 214 -15.85 31.54 -11.93
C GLN A 214 -16.23 30.90 -10.59
N LEU A 215 -17.49 30.46 -10.45
CA LEU A 215 -17.94 29.74 -9.26
C LEU A 215 -17.17 28.44 -9.05
N VAL A 216 -17.10 27.60 -10.08
CA VAL A 216 -16.38 26.32 -10.03
C VAL A 216 -14.89 26.55 -9.76
N LYS A 217 -14.27 27.53 -10.44
CA LYS A 217 -12.86 27.85 -10.20
C LYS A 217 -12.58 28.29 -8.76
N THR A 218 -13.51 29.02 -8.16
CA THR A 218 -13.39 29.44 -6.76
C THR A 218 -13.58 28.25 -5.82
N MET A 219 -14.56 27.39 -6.09
CA MET A 219 -14.88 26.19 -5.29
C MET A 219 -13.71 25.19 -5.22
N PHE A 220 -13.00 25.00 -6.33
CA PHE A 220 -11.83 24.11 -6.42
C PHE A 220 -10.49 24.84 -6.25
N GLN A 221 -10.49 26.13 -5.90
CA GLN A 221 -9.27 26.93 -5.70
C GLN A 221 -8.35 27.02 -6.93
N ILE A 222 -8.90 26.86 -8.13
CA ILE A 222 -8.18 26.90 -9.42
C ILE A 222 -8.38 28.24 -10.17
N SER A 223 -8.68 29.33 -9.46
CA SER A 223 -8.94 30.66 -10.06
C SER A 223 -7.79 31.20 -10.91
N LYS A 224 -6.55 30.85 -10.59
CA LYS A 224 -5.35 31.21 -11.36
C LYS A 224 -5.08 30.31 -12.57
N ILE A 225 -5.80 29.19 -12.72
CA ILE A 225 -5.66 28.30 -13.87
C ILE A 225 -6.46 28.87 -15.04
N SER A 226 -5.80 29.00 -16.19
CA SER A 226 -6.39 29.53 -17.42
C SER A 226 -7.32 28.53 -18.09
N ASN A 227 -8.34 29.02 -18.81
CA ASN A 227 -9.23 28.16 -19.60
C ASN A 227 -8.47 27.44 -20.72
N ALA A 228 -7.39 28.02 -21.22
CA ALA A 228 -6.51 27.39 -22.21
C ALA A 228 -5.83 26.13 -21.64
N THR A 229 -5.35 26.18 -20.39
CA THR A 229 -4.77 25.01 -19.70
C THR A 229 -5.83 23.93 -19.47
N LEU A 230 -7.02 24.31 -18.98
CA LEU A 230 -8.13 23.36 -18.79
C LEU A 230 -8.51 22.67 -20.11
N LYS A 231 -8.57 23.43 -21.21
CA LYS A 231 -8.82 22.91 -22.55
C LYS A 231 -7.69 21.99 -23.03
N LYS A 232 -6.42 22.36 -22.81
CA LYS A 232 -5.23 21.57 -23.17
C LYS A 232 -5.26 20.17 -22.53
N PHE A 233 -5.65 20.08 -21.27
CA PHE A 233 -5.77 18.82 -20.53
C PHE A 233 -7.16 18.17 -20.63
N ALA A 234 -8.07 18.75 -21.43
CA ALA A 234 -9.45 18.31 -21.62
C ALA A 234 -10.23 18.13 -20.30
N VAL A 235 -9.98 18.96 -19.29
CA VAL A 235 -10.72 18.95 -18.03
C VAL A 235 -12.16 19.41 -18.28
N ARG A 236 -13.15 18.69 -17.74
CA ARG A 236 -14.58 18.98 -17.92
C ARG A 236 -15.30 19.11 -16.58
N LEU A 237 -16.52 19.63 -16.61
CA LEU A 237 -17.41 19.70 -15.45
C LEU A 237 -18.55 18.69 -15.61
N PHE A 238 -18.70 17.81 -14.62
CA PHE A 238 -19.86 16.93 -14.53
C PHE A 238 -20.95 17.61 -13.69
N LYS A 239 -21.97 18.13 -14.36
CA LYS A 239 -23.04 18.96 -13.77
C LYS A 239 -23.81 18.28 -12.64
N PRO A 240 -24.23 17.00 -12.72
CA PRO A 240 -25.06 16.37 -11.69
C PRO A 240 -24.48 16.42 -10.29
N THR A 241 -23.16 16.25 -10.17
CA THR A 241 -22.44 16.29 -8.88
C THR A 241 -21.53 17.50 -8.74
N LYS A 242 -21.60 18.47 -9.67
CA LYS A 242 -20.69 19.64 -9.76
C LYS A 242 -19.22 19.27 -9.57
N SER A 243 -18.79 18.17 -10.20
CA SER A 243 -17.45 17.61 -10.01
C SER A 243 -16.54 17.89 -11.19
N LEU A 244 -15.26 18.15 -10.93
CA LEU A 244 -14.25 18.23 -11.98
C LEU A 244 -13.96 16.83 -12.50
N VAL A 245 -13.92 16.68 -13.82
CA VAL A 245 -13.60 15.43 -14.52
C VAL A 245 -12.22 15.56 -15.15
N PHE A 246 -11.29 14.72 -14.70
CA PHE A 246 -9.95 14.58 -15.25
C PHE A 246 -9.90 13.32 -16.13
N PRO A 247 -9.75 13.46 -17.45
CA PRO A 247 -9.63 12.30 -18.33
C PRO A 247 -8.23 11.70 -18.29
N TRP A 248 -8.17 10.38 -18.27
CA TRP A 248 -6.94 9.63 -18.46
C TRP A 248 -6.96 8.93 -19.81
N PHE A 249 -6.16 9.45 -20.72
CA PHE A 249 -6.05 8.99 -22.09
C PHE A 249 -4.87 8.05 -22.28
N GLY A 250 -5.02 7.03 -23.12
CA GLY A 250 -3.93 6.17 -23.55
C GLY A 250 -2.82 6.95 -24.28
N GLY A 251 -1.59 6.46 -24.21
CA GLY A 251 -0.41 7.21 -24.67
C GLY A 251 -0.41 7.55 -26.17
N ARG A 252 -0.72 6.58 -27.05
CA ARG A 252 -0.66 6.78 -28.52
C ARG A 252 -2.03 6.98 -29.17
N ASP A 253 -3.02 6.20 -28.75
CA ASP A 253 -4.37 6.21 -29.32
C ASP A 253 -5.21 7.39 -28.83
N SER A 254 -4.75 8.10 -27.78
CA SER A 254 -5.53 9.11 -27.05
C SER A 254 -6.92 8.60 -26.68
N SER A 255 -7.07 7.28 -26.53
CA SER A 255 -8.35 6.67 -26.19
C SER A 255 -8.65 6.93 -24.73
N LEU A 256 -9.91 7.20 -24.40
CA LEU A 256 -10.30 7.40 -23.01
C LEU A 256 -10.27 6.05 -22.30
N ARG A 257 -9.36 5.91 -21.33
CA ARG A 257 -9.19 4.68 -20.56
C ARG A 257 -9.88 4.78 -19.19
N GLY A 258 -9.98 5.98 -18.62
CA GLY A 258 -10.63 6.21 -17.35
C GLY A 258 -10.87 7.69 -17.07
N VAL A 259 -11.65 7.98 -16.04
CA VAL A 259 -11.92 9.32 -15.55
C VAL A 259 -11.76 9.38 -14.03
N LYS A 260 -11.18 10.47 -13.55
CA LYS A 260 -11.16 10.79 -12.13
C LYS A 260 -12.05 11.99 -11.86
N LEU A 261 -12.92 11.85 -10.87
CA LEU A 261 -13.89 12.84 -10.44
C LEU A 261 -13.41 13.46 -9.13
N LEU A 262 -13.36 14.78 -9.08
CA LEU A 262 -13.13 15.55 -7.86
C LEU A 262 -14.41 16.33 -7.52
N SER A 263 -15.11 15.89 -6.48
CA SER A 263 -16.30 16.54 -5.94
C SER A 263 -15.92 17.44 -4.78
N ALA A 264 -16.57 18.59 -4.66
CA ALA A 264 -16.43 19.48 -3.51
C ALA A 264 -17.78 19.57 -2.76
N GLN A 265 -17.76 19.32 -1.45
CA GLN A 265 -18.92 19.43 -0.58
C GLN A 265 -18.63 20.47 0.52
N SER A 266 -19.53 21.43 0.70
CA SER A 266 -19.42 22.39 1.80
C SER A 266 -19.95 21.76 3.08
N MET A 267 -19.11 21.60 4.10
CA MET A 267 -19.54 21.15 5.42
C MET A 267 -20.15 22.29 6.25
N GLU A 268 -20.98 21.95 7.23
CA GLU A 268 -21.50 22.88 8.24
C GLU A 268 -20.32 23.49 9.02
N GLY A 269 -19.95 24.74 8.68
CA GLY A 269 -18.77 25.41 9.22
C GLY A 269 -17.93 26.16 8.16
N GLY A 270 -18.26 26.03 6.88
CA GLY A 270 -17.57 26.74 5.79
C GLY A 270 -16.29 26.05 5.29
N THR A 271 -15.94 24.89 5.85
CA THR A 271 -14.85 24.03 5.37
C THR A 271 -15.35 23.22 4.18
N VAL A 272 -14.61 23.24 3.06
CA VAL A 272 -14.91 22.43 1.88
C VAL A 272 -14.19 21.08 2.01
N ALA A 273 -14.97 19.99 1.99
CA ALA A 273 -14.45 18.63 1.89
C ALA A 273 -14.38 18.23 0.41
N TYR A 274 -13.23 17.68 0.00
CA TYR A 274 -13.05 17.15 -1.34
C TYR A 274 -13.15 15.63 -1.31
N THR A 275 -13.91 15.07 -2.24
CA THR A 275 -14.06 13.61 -2.41
C THR A 275 -13.60 13.24 -3.80
N GLU A 276 -12.71 12.26 -3.88
CA GLU A 276 -12.20 11.71 -5.13
C GLU A 276 -12.91 10.40 -5.45
N ALA A 277 -13.30 10.20 -6.71
CA ALA A 277 -13.79 8.93 -7.22
C ALA A 277 -13.12 8.63 -8.56
N THR A 278 -12.70 7.39 -8.76
CA THR A 278 -12.00 6.96 -9.97
C THR A 278 -12.80 5.86 -10.65
N VAL A 279 -12.97 5.96 -11.97
CA VAL A 279 -13.65 4.96 -12.79
C VAL A 279 -12.76 4.65 -14.00
N PRO A 280 -12.34 3.39 -14.26
CA PRO A 280 -12.57 2.15 -13.49
C PRO A 280 -12.02 2.15 -12.06
N LYS A 281 -12.37 1.15 -11.23
CA LYS A 281 -11.86 1.01 -9.85
C LYS A 281 -10.33 1.21 -9.80
N ALA A 282 -9.84 1.88 -8.76
CA ALA A 282 -8.45 2.32 -8.64
C ALA A 282 -7.39 1.18 -8.58
N GLY A 283 -7.83 -0.06 -8.36
CA GLY A 283 -6.99 -1.26 -8.38
C GLY A 283 -6.57 -1.69 -9.79
N SER A 284 -7.47 -1.54 -10.76
CA SER A 284 -7.34 -2.10 -12.12
C SER A 284 -6.79 -1.10 -13.14
N TYR A 285 -6.50 0.14 -12.72
CA TYR A 285 -6.18 1.23 -13.62
C TYR A 285 -4.72 1.70 -13.55
N HIS A 286 -4.02 1.67 -14.69
CA HIS A 286 -2.60 2.03 -14.81
C HIS A 286 -2.36 3.06 -15.91
N ASN A 287 -2.60 4.34 -15.63
CA ASN A 287 -2.23 5.41 -16.55
C ASN A 287 -1.84 6.71 -15.82
N LEU A 288 -1.21 7.63 -16.56
CA LEU A 288 -0.74 8.92 -16.06
C LEU A 288 -1.57 10.06 -16.65
N PHE A 289 -2.05 10.98 -15.79
CA PHE A 289 -2.72 12.19 -16.27
C PHE A 289 -1.73 13.08 -17.02
N GLY A 290 -2.12 13.58 -18.19
CA GLY A 290 -1.26 14.42 -19.04
C GLY A 290 -0.32 13.65 -19.97
N LEU A 291 -0.35 12.32 -19.98
CA LEU A 291 0.52 11.50 -20.83
C LEU A 291 0.47 11.83 -22.33
N PRO A 292 -0.70 12.08 -22.97
CA PRO A 292 -0.76 12.43 -24.41
C PRO A 292 -0.11 13.78 -24.75
N LEU A 293 0.11 14.63 -23.73
CA LEU A 293 0.74 15.95 -23.93
C LEU A 293 2.27 15.87 -23.91
N VAL A 294 2.82 14.70 -23.61
CA VAL A 294 4.26 14.45 -23.61
C VAL A 294 4.73 14.15 -25.04
N GLY A 295 5.66 14.94 -25.54
CA GLY A 295 6.32 14.72 -26.83
C GLY A 295 7.47 13.72 -26.75
N ARG A 296 7.81 13.10 -27.90
CA ARG A 296 8.92 12.14 -27.99
C ARG A 296 10.31 12.75 -27.72
N MET A 297 10.42 14.07 -27.88
CA MET A 297 11.68 14.81 -27.67
C MET A 297 11.83 15.34 -26.25
N ASP A 298 10.82 15.15 -25.40
CA ASP A 298 10.85 15.62 -24.03
C ASP A 298 11.82 14.78 -23.19
N SER A 299 12.90 15.42 -22.76
CA SER A 299 13.95 14.76 -21.97
C SER A 299 13.75 14.90 -20.45
N GLU A 300 12.80 15.72 -20.03
CA GLU A 300 12.51 16.00 -18.63
C GLU A 300 11.02 16.05 -18.34
N VAL A 301 10.64 15.65 -17.13
CA VAL A 301 9.25 15.67 -16.67
C VAL A 301 9.16 16.06 -15.20
N VAL A 302 8.08 16.75 -14.84
CA VAL A 302 7.68 16.96 -13.45
C VAL A 302 6.54 16.01 -13.10
N LEU A 303 6.78 15.16 -12.08
CA LEU A 303 5.80 14.21 -11.57
C LEU A 303 5.12 14.81 -10.32
N THR A 304 3.79 14.88 -10.34
CA THR A 304 2.98 15.44 -9.26
C THR A 304 2.04 14.39 -8.67
N GLY A 305 1.56 14.64 -7.45
CA GLY A 305 0.63 13.74 -6.75
C GLY A 305 -0.84 13.97 -7.11
N GLN A 306 -1.19 15.15 -7.62
CA GLN A 306 -2.57 15.53 -7.93
C GLN A 306 -2.70 16.10 -9.35
N GLU A 307 -3.86 15.87 -9.97
CA GLU A 307 -4.14 16.34 -11.33
C GLU A 307 -4.15 17.87 -11.41
N VAL A 308 -4.67 18.56 -10.40
CA VAL A 308 -4.70 20.03 -10.34
C VAL A 308 -3.30 20.65 -10.26
N ASP A 309 -2.37 19.97 -9.57
CA ASP A 309 -0.98 20.40 -9.47
C ASP A 309 -0.26 20.28 -10.83
N THR A 310 -0.56 19.22 -11.58
CA THR A 310 -0.06 19.06 -12.96
C THR A 310 -0.46 20.24 -13.84
N LEU A 311 -1.72 20.70 -13.74
CA LEU A 311 -2.19 21.86 -14.49
C LEU A 311 -1.39 23.12 -14.13
N ALA A 312 -1.15 23.34 -12.84
CA ALA A 312 -0.40 24.49 -12.34
C ALA A 312 1.05 24.50 -12.83
N VAL A 313 1.73 23.35 -12.76
CA VAL A 313 3.11 23.20 -13.27
C VAL A 313 3.17 23.43 -14.78
N SER A 314 2.29 22.80 -15.55
CA SER A 314 2.30 22.93 -17.02
C SER A 314 2.08 24.37 -17.45
N GLN A 315 1.13 25.07 -16.80
CA GLN A 315 0.84 26.47 -17.11
C GLN A 315 2.00 27.41 -16.78
N ALA A 316 2.64 27.23 -15.61
CA ALA A 316 3.63 28.18 -15.13
C ALA A 316 5.03 27.96 -15.71
N THR A 317 5.37 26.71 -16.04
CA THR A 317 6.73 26.33 -16.47
C THR A 317 6.83 25.98 -17.94
N GLY A 318 5.71 25.58 -18.57
CA GLY A 318 5.71 25.00 -19.91
C GLY A 318 6.34 23.61 -19.99
N LEU A 319 6.83 23.05 -18.88
CA LEU A 319 7.44 21.73 -18.85
C LEU A 319 6.37 20.63 -18.99
N PRO A 320 6.74 19.47 -19.57
CA PRO A 320 5.94 18.27 -19.51
C PRO A 320 5.72 17.89 -18.05
N SER A 321 4.46 17.70 -17.68
CA SER A 321 4.06 17.37 -16.32
C SER A 321 2.99 16.30 -16.35
N VAL A 322 3.12 15.32 -15.45
CA VAL A 322 2.16 14.21 -15.34
C VAL A 322 1.77 13.98 -13.88
N ALA A 323 0.55 13.49 -13.65
CA ALA A 323 0.05 13.16 -12.32
C ALA A 323 -0.02 11.64 -12.11
N LEU A 324 0.28 11.22 -10.89
CA LEU A 324 0.09 9.83 -10.46
C LEU A 324 -1.37 9.54 -10.14
N PRO A 325 -1.93 8.39 -10.61
CA PRO A 325 -3.35 8.07 -10.42
C PRO A 325 -3.74 7.92 -8.94
N ARG A 326 -2.80 7.42 -8.11
CA ARG A 326 -2.98 7.22 -6.66
C ARG A 326 -2.14 8.18 -5.81
N GLY A 327 -1.72 9.30 -6.40
CA GLY A 327 -0.93 10.33 -5.74
C GLY A 327 0.29 9.81 -4.99
N VAL A 328 0.36 10.10 -3.68
CA VAL A 328 1.51 9.74 -2.81
C VAL A 328 1.47 8.33 -2.26
N ASN A 329 0.36 7.60 -2.45
CA ASN A 329 0.15 6.31 -1.80
C ASN A 329 0.89 5.18 -2.51
N THR A 330 0.91 5.17 -3.84
CA THR A 330 1.48 4.05 -4.61
C THR A 330 1.96 4.51 -5.99
N LEU A 331 3.14 4.03 -6.39
CA LEU A 331 3.69 4.13 -7.74
C LEU A 331 3.76 2.72 -8.35
N PRO A 332 2.74 2.31 -9.14
CA PRO A 332 2.72 1.01 -9.79
C PRO A 332 3.89 0.81 -10.77
N PRO A 333 4.57 -0.36 -10.77
CA PRO A 333 5.62 -0.66 -11.73
C PRO A 333 5.19 -0.58 -13.20
N ALA A 334 3.91 -0.86 -13.50
CA ALA A 334 3.31 -0.71 -14.83
C ALA A 334 3.46 0.71 -15.42
N LEU A 335 3.65 1.73 -14.56
CA LEU A 335 3.85 3.12 -15.00
C LEU A 335 5.32 3.47 -15.31
N LEU A 336 6.28 2.66 -14.85
CA LEU A 336 7.72 2.94 -15.01
C LEU A 336 8.15 3.00 -16.49
N PRO A 337 7.66 2.12 -17.39
CA PRO A 337 7.94 2.24 -18.82
C PRO A 337 7.62 3.62 -19.39
N TYR A 338 6.50 4.25 -19.02
CA TYR A 338 6.15 5.58 -19.52
C TYR A 338 7.12 6.66 -19.05
N LEU A 339 7.69 6.50 -17.86
CA LEU A 339 8.65 7.42 -17.27
C LEU A 339 10.10 7.16 -17.73
N GLU A 340 10.36 6.04 -18.38
CA GLU A 340 11.70 5.59 -18.80
C GLU A 340 12.34 6.50 -19.85
N GLN A 341 11.55 7.19 -20.68
CA GLN A 341 12.04 8.08 -21.75
C GLN A 341 12.76 9.33 -21.22
N PHE A 342 12.48 9.73 -19.97
CA PHE A 342 13.00 10.97 -19.41
C PHE A 342 14.39 10.78 -18.80
N LYS A 343 15.32 11.65 -19.15
CA LYS A 343 16.66 11.68 -18.53
C LYS A 343 16.65 12.32 -17.15
N ARG A 344 15.69 13.20 -16.88
CA ARG A 344 15.51 13.88 -15.58
C ARG A 344 14.05 13.83 -15.14
N VAL A 345 13.82 13.35 -13.91
CA VAL A 345 12.48 13.31 -13.31
C VAL A 345 12.48 14.16 -12.06
N THR A 346 11.67 15.21 -12.02
CA THR A 346 11.50 16.04 -10.82
C THR A 346 10.23 15.61 -10.09
N LEU A 347 10.37 15.15 -8.85
CA LEU A 347 9.28 14.75 -7.97
C LEU A 347 8.82 15.95 -7.15
N TRP A 348 7.60 16.41 -7.42
CA TRP A 348 6.93 17.49 -6.67
C TRP A 348 5.52 17.03 -6.31
N LEU A 349 5.44 16.07 -5.39
CA LEU A 349 4.20 15.34 -5.11
C LEU A 349 3.21 16.11 -4.24
N GLY A 350 3.67 17.07 -3.44
CA GLY A 350 2.82 17.85 -2.54
C GLY A 350 3.63 18.73 -1.58
N GLY A 351 2.93 19.34 -0.62
CA GLY A 351 3.45 20.29 0.37
C GLY A 351 3.63 19.73 1.79
N ASP A 352 3.45 18.43 1.97
CA ASP A 352 3.46 17.75 3.27
C ASP A 352 4.63 16.75 3.40
N MET A 353 4.92 16.36 4.64
CA MET A 353 6.02 15.44 4.95
C MET A 353 5.78 14.03 4.38
N ARG A 354 4.51 13.60 4.23
CA ARG A 354 4.20 12.30 3.60
C ARG A 354 4.54 12.32 2.12
N SER A 355 4.24 13.42 1.42
CA SER A 355 4.71 13.65 0.04
C SER A 355 6.24 13.63 -0.08
N TRP A 356 6.95 14.20 0.90
CA TRP A 356 8.42 14.16 0.94
C TRP A 356 8.96 12.73 1.08
N GLU A 357 8.39 11.94 1.99
CA GLU A 357 8.74 10.53 2.16
C GLU A 357 8.41 9.69 0.91
N ALA A 358 7.22 9.87 0.34
CA ALA A 358 6.81 9.20 -0.90
C ALA A 358 7.77 9.52 -2.05
N SER A 359 8.21 10.78 -2.17
CA SER A 359 9.19 11.20 -3.17
C SER A 359 10.53 10.46 -3.01
N LYS A 360 10.99 10.24 -1.77
CA LYS A 360 12.20 9.43 -1.51
C LYS A 360 11.99 7.98 -1.92
N ILE A 361 10.85 7.37 -1.61
CA ILE A 361 10.54 5.97 -1.96
C ILE A 361 10.44 5.80 -3.48
N PHE A 362 9.67 6.63 -4.16
CA PHE A 362 9.46 6.57 -5.60
C PHE A 362 10.75 6.81 -6.39
N SER A 363 11.65 7.66 -5.88
CA SER A 363 12.96 7.87 -6.49
C SER A 363 13.84 6.61 -6.54
N ARG A 364 13.62 5.65 -5.63
CA ARG A 364 14.33 4.36 -5.65
C ARG A 364 13.86 3.50 -6.84
N LYS A 365 12.55 3.47 -7.11
CA LYS A 365 11.96 2.74 -8.26
C LYS A 365 12.35 3.36 -9.60
N LEU A 366 12.36 4.69 -9.67
CA LEU A 366 12.64 5.43 -10.90
C LEU A 366 14.13 5.56 -11.22
N GLY A 367 15.02 5.23 -10.28
CA GLY A 367 16.46 5.38 -10.40
C GLY A 367 16.99 6.67 -9.76
N LEU A 368 17.62 6.52 -8.60
CA LEU A 368 18.07 7.62 -7.73
C LEU A 368 18.89 8.73 -8.42
N LYS A 369 19.72 8.38 -9.41
CA LYS A 369 20.65 9.31 -10.06
C LYS A 369 19.96 10.33 -10.98
N ARG A 370 18.77 10.00 -11.51
CA ARG A 370 18.02 10.89 -12.42
C ARG A 370 16.89 11.65 -11.75
N CYS A 371 16.58 11.30 -10.50
CA CYS A 371 15.52 11.92 -9.73
C CYS A 371 16.02 13.15 -8.98
N SER A 372 15.26 14.23 -9.07
CA SER A 372 15.39 15.40 -8.21
C SER A 372 14.10 15.59 -7.43
N LEU A 373 14.19 15.99 -6.17
CA LEU A 373 13.07 16.08 -5.25
C LEU A 373 12.85 17.55 -4.86
N VAL A 374 11.61 18.01 -4.92
CA VAL A 374 11.24 19.32 -4.36
C VAL A 374 10.90 19.11 -2.88
N ARG A 375 11.53 19.89 -2.00
CA ARG A 375 11.32 19.78 -0.56
C ARG A 375 10.13 20.65 -0.17
N PRO A 376 9.16 20.12 0.59
CA PRO A 376 8.09 20.95 1.14
C PRO A 376 8.61 22.01 2.10
N GLY A 377 8.08 23.23 2.01
CA GLY A 377 8.38 24.29 2.96
C GLY A 377 7.69 25.61 2.60
N GLU A 378 7.79 26.62 3.47
CA GLU A 378 7.12 27.91 3.28
C GLU A 378 7.46 28.58 1.93
N PHE A 379 8.69 28.38 1.45
CA PHE A 379 9.16 28.93 0.18
C PHE A 379 8.94 28.00 -1.03
N GLN A 380 8.50 26.77 -0.79
CA GLN A 380 8.24 25.72 -1.78
C GLN A 380 6.94 24.97 -1.42
N PRO A 381 5.76 25.64 -1.50
CA PRO A 381 4.47 25.02 -1.23
C PRO A 381 4.10 24.03 -2.35
N CYS A 382 2.91 23.41 -2.28
CA CYS A 382 2.43 22.58 -3.37
C CYS A 382 2.28 23.39 -4.67
N PRO A 383 2.33 22.77 -5.86
CA PRO A 383 2.30 23.49 -7.13
C PRO A 383 1.11 24.44 -7.30
N LEU A 384 -0.09 24.02 -6.92
CA LEU A 384 -1.29 24.85 -7.01
C LEU A 384 -1.22 26.08 -6.10
N GLU A 385 -0.81 25.90 -4.84
CA GLU A 385 -0.63 27.00 -3.89
C GLU A 385 0.50 27.95 -4.33
N ALA A 386 1.59 27.41 -4.86
CA ALA A 386 2.69 28.21 -5.40
C ALA A 386 2.20 29.14 -6.52
N LEU A 387 1.32 28.62 -7.40
CA LEU A 387 0.71 29.42 -8.46
C LEU A 387 -0.26 30.46 -7.90
N PHE A 388 -1.06 30.09 -6.90
CA PHE A 388 -1.99 31.01 -6.23
C PHE A 388 -1.27 32.19 -5.58
N GLN A 389 -0.16 31.92 -4.89
CA GLN A 389 0.70 32.92 -4.25
C GLN A 389 1.58 33.72 -5.23
N GLY A 390 1.55 33.41 -6.54
CA GLY A 390 2.38 34.08 -7.54
C GLY A 390 3.87 33.79 -7.41
N ARG A 391 4.25 32.63 -6.84
CA ARG A 391 5.65 32.18 -6.76
C ARG A 391 6.14 31.75 -8.14
N ASN A 392 7.45 31.81 -8.35
CA ASN A 392 8.04 31.35 -9.61
C ASN A 392 8.29 29.82 -9.56
N LEU A 393 7.36 29.04 -10.10
CA LEU A 393 7.44 27.57 -10.12
C LEU A 393 8.69 27.05 -10.85
N ALA A 394 9.13 27.71 -11.93
CA ALA A 394 10.33 27.31 -12.66
C ALA A 394 11.60 27.44 -11.81
N ARG A 395 11.67 28.43 -10.92
CA ARG A 395 12.75 28.57 -9.93
C ARG A 395 12.71 27.46 -8.89
N ILE A 396 11.52 27.05 -8.43
CA ILE A 396 11.35 25.96 -7.47
C ILE A 396 11.84 24.63 -8.08
N VAL A 397 11.40 24.31 -9.29
CA VAL A 397 11.85 23.11 -10.02
C VAL A 397 13.38 23.10 -10.21
N LYS A 398 13.98 24.24 -10.55
CA LYS A 398 15.44 24.39 -10.67
C LYS A 398 16.18 24.27 -9.33
N ALA A 399 15.52 24.58 -8.22
CA ALA A 399 16.06 24.47 -6.86
C ALA A 399 15.86 23.07 -6.24
N SER A 400 15.32 22.11 -6.99
CA SER A 400 15.15 20.73 -6.53
C SER A 400 16.48 20.07 -6.15
N ILE A 401 16.40 19.16 -5.19
CA ILE A 401 17.56 18.50 -4.57
C ILE A 401 17.75 17.11 -5.21
N PRO A 402 18.98 16.70 -5.58
CA PRO A 402 19.22 15.34 -6.08
C PRO A 402 18.78 14.28 -5.07
N ALA A 403 18.11 13.22 -5.53
CA ALA A 403 17.64 12.13 -4.67
C ALA A 403 18.79 11.24 -4.15
N ALA A 404 19.88 11.13 -4.91
CA ALA A 404 21.04 10.32 -4.53
C ALA A 404 21.81 10.97 -3.37
N HIS A 405 21.70 10.39 -2.17
CA HIS A 405 22.46 10.83 -1.00
C HIS A 405 23.81 10.09 -0.89
N LYS A 406 24.87 10.79 -0.45
CA LYS A 406 26.16 10.18 -0.09
C LYS A 406 26.04 9.48 1.27
N SER A 407 26.76 8.38 1.50
CA SER A 407 26.71 7.62 2.76
C SER A 407 27.10 8.42 4.02
N ILE A 408 27.70 9.60 3.84
CA ILE A 408 28.06 10.54 4.90
C ILE A 408 27.37 11.88 4.62
N VAL A 409 26.73 12.43 5.64
CA VAL A 409 25.88 13.62 5.55
C VAL A 409 26.35 14.65 6.59
N SER A 410 26.35 15.93 6.24
CA SER A 410 26.67 17.00 7.20
C SER A 410 25.39 17.62 7.76
N PHE A 411 25.44 18.22 8.95
CA PHE A 411 24.28 18.96 9.49
C PHE A 411 23.78 20.04 8.54
N ARG A 412 24.68 20.68 7.76
CA ARG A 412 24.29 21.65 6.73
C ARG A 412 23.31 21.07 5.70
N GLN A 413 23.44 19.78 5.37
CA GLN A 413 22.53 19.09 4.45
C GLN A 413 21.23 18.65 5.15
N LEU A 414 21.32 18.29 6.43
CA LEU A 414 20.16 17.87 7.23
C LEU A 414 19.35 19.02 7.81
N ARG A 415 19.90 20.24 7.87
CA ARG A 415 19.32 21.38 8.60
C ARG A 415 17.84 21.61 8.27
N GLU A 416 17.52 21.63 6.99
CA GLU A 416 16.16 21.86 6.52
C GLU A 416 15.25 20.64 6.74
N ASP A 417 15.79 19.41 6.80
CA ASP A 417 14.99 18.21 7.11
C ASP A 417 14.63 18.21 8.59
N VAL A 418 15.61 18.52 9.45
CA VAL A 418 15.42 18.69 10.89
C VAL A 418 14.40 19.80 11.17
N TYR A 419 14.50 20.94 10.49
CA TYR A 419 13.49 21.99 10.62
C TYR A 419 12.10 21.49 10.18
N GLY A 420 12.00 20.78 9.05
CA GLY A 420 10.75 20.21 8.56
C GLY A 420 10.10 19.25 9.55
N GLU A 421 10.90 18.40 10.20
CA GLU A 421 10.41 17.49 11.25
C GLU A 421 9.94 18.23 12.50
N LEU A 422 10.69 19.25 12.94
CA LEU A 422 10.34 20.07 14.09
C LEU A 422 9.08 20.91 13.85
N ALA A 423 8.91 21.45 12.64
CA ALA A 423 7.74 22.25 12.26
C ALA A 423 6.48 21.39 12.09
N ASN A 424 6.61 20.14 11.63
CA ASN A 424 5.50 19.24 11.32
C ASN A 424 5.41 18.07 12.29
N THR A 425 5.47 18.35 13.60
CA THR A 425 5.50 17.31 14.66
C THR A 425 4.35 16.30 14.54
N GLU A 426 3.15 16.75 14.18
CA GLU A 426 2.00 15.85 14.03
C GLU A 426 2.12 14.88 12.85
N GLN A 427 2.78 15.28 11.77
CA GLN A 427 2.97 14.40 10.60
C GLN A 427 4.09 13.39 10.87
N VAL A 428 5.15 13.82 11.56
CA VAL A 428 6.27 12.96 11.99
C VAL A 428 5.80 11.89 12.99
N ALA A 429 4.78 12.19 13.81
CA ALA A 429 4.18 11.22 14.72
C ALA A 429 3.60 9.98 14.01
N GLY A 430 3.36 10.05 12.70
CA GLY A 430 2.85 8.95 11.89
C GLY A 430 1.31 8.94 11.78
N VAL A 431 0.75 7.78 11.43
CA VAL A 431 -0.71 7.59 11.29
C VAL A 431 -1.30 7.27 12.65
N LYS A 432 -2.21 8.13 13.15
CA LYS A 432 -2.87 7.94 14.45
C LYS A 432 -3.97 6.88 14.33
N TRP A 433 -4.08 5.98 15.31
CA TRP A 433 -5.17 5.00 15.33
C TRP A 433 -6.51 5.68 15.67
N THR A 434 -7.56 5.47 14.90
CA THR A 434 -8.87 6.09 15.20
C THR A 434 -9.57 5.38 16.36
N ARG A 435 -9.46 4.04 16.40
CA ARG A 435 -10.08 3.19 17.42
C ARG A 435 -9.33 3.15 18.75
N PHE A 436 -8.04 3.52 18.77
CA PHE A 436 -7.19 3.45 19.96
C PHE A 436 -6.57 4.81 20.37
N PRO A 437 -7.36 5.78 20.87
CA PRO A 437 -6.84 7.09 21.28
C PRO A 437 -5.77 7.04 22.39
N GLU A 438 -5.91 6.12 23.35
CA GLU A 438 -4.91 5.94 24.42
C GLU A 438 -3.58 5.43 23.88
N LEU A 439 -3.61 4.62 22.81
CA LEU A 439 -2.39 4.20 22.13
C LEU A 439 -1.69 5.39 21.47
N ASN A 440 -2.45 6.30 20.83
CA ASN A 440 -1.89 7.54 20.29
C ASN A 440 -1.29 8.44 21.37
N ARG A 441 -1.86 8.47 22.58
CA ARG A 441 -1.30 9.30 23.66
C ARG A 441 0.14 8.89 24.00
N ILE A 442 0.41 7.58 24.00
CA ILE A 442 1.70 7.00 24.35
C ILE A 442 2.60 6.93 23.11
N MET A 443 2.17 6.24 22.06
CA MET A 443 2.96 5.95 20.86
C MET A 443 3.00 7.12 19.86
N LYS A 444 2.15 8.15 20.02
CA LYS A 444 1.90 9.26 19.08
C LYS A 444 1.27 8.87 17.74
N GLY A 445 1.65 7.74 17.17
CA GLY A 445 1.12 7.18 15.92
C GLY A 445 1.97 6.05 15.36
N HIS A 446 1.51 5.46 14.26
CA HIS A 446 2.17 4.41 13.50
C HIS A 446 3.17 5.02 12.50
N ARG A 447 4.46 4.75 12.69
CA ARG A 447 5.54 5.31 11.86
C ARG A 447 6.20 4.26 10.98
N LYS A 448 6.53 4.64 9.75
CA LYS A 448 7.28 3.81 8.82
C LYS A 448 8.71 3.57 9.32
N GLY A 449 9.28 2.42 8.99
CA GLY A 449 10.67 2.09 9.30
C GLY A 449 10.94 1.61 10.73
N GLU A 450 9.91 1.53 11.56
CA GLU A 450 9.99 1.00 12.92
C GLU A 450 9.71 -0.50 12.99
N LEU A 451 10.28 -1.14 14.01
CA LEU A 451 9.97 -2.53 14.39
C LEU A 451 9.17 -2.53 15.70
N THR A 452 7.93 -3.01 15.67
CA THR A 452 7.09 -3.22 16.87
C THR A 452 7.03 -4.70 17.20
N VAL A 453 7.42 -5.06 18.42
CA VAL A 453 7.23 -6.42 18.95
C VAL A 453 5.97 -6.45 19.80
N PHE A 454 5.08 -7.39 19.48
CA PHE A 454 3.83 -7.61 20.21
C PHE A 454 3.84 -8.99 20.86
N THR A 455 3.55 -9.04 22.17
CA THR A 455 3.53 -10.29 22.94
C THR A 455 2.33 -10.36 23.88
N GLY A 456 2.02 -11.55 24.37
CA GLY A 456 0.90 -11.81 25.27
C GLY A 456 0.61 -13.30 25.43
N PRO A 457 -0.08 -13.71 26.51
CA PRO A 457 -0.34 -15.12 26.79
C PRO A 457 -1.09 -15.83 25.65
N THR A 458 -1.01 -17.15 25.60
CA THR A 458 -1.80 -17.93 24.64
C THR A 458 -3.29 -17.80 24.95
N GLY A 459 -4.11 -17.53 23.94
CA GLY A 459 -5.55 -17.34 24.11
C GLY A 459 -5.99 -15.92 24.53
N SER A 460 -5.07 -14.99 24.79
CA SER A 460 -5.42 -13.62 25.23
C SER A 460 -6.07 -12.74 24.14
N GLY A 461 -6.07 -13.20 22.88
CA GLY A 461 -6.63 -12.48 21.74
C GLY A 461 -5.62 -11.67 20.93
N LYS A 462 -4.33 -12.09 20.91
CA LYS A 462 -3.25 -11.40 20.19
C LYS A 462 -3.56 -11.10 18.72
N THR A 463 -3.80 -12.16 17.94
CA THR A 463 -4.15 -12.06 16.52
C THR A 463 -5.39 -11.18 16.34
N THR A 464 -6.43 -11.39 17.14
CA THR A 464 -7.66 -10.57 17.10
C THR A 464 -7.39 -9.08 17.33
N PHE A 465 -6.53 -8.73 18.29
CA PHE A 465 -6.17 -7.33 18.55
C PHE A 465 -5.35 -6.74 17.41
N ILE A 466 -4.34 -7.47 16.91
CA ILE A 466 -3.51 -6.99 15.80
C ILE A 466 -4.32 -6.89 14.50
N SER A 467 -5.32 -7.75 14.28
CA SER A 467 -6.25 -7.66 13.15
C SER A 467 -7.01 -6.34 13.16
N GLU A 468 -7.55 -5.94 14.32
CA GLU A 468 -8.25 -4.67 14.47
C GLU A 468 -7.31 -3.46 14.37
N PHE A 469 -6.12 -3.56 14.98
CA PHE A 469 -5.05 -2.56 14.90
C PHE A 469 -4.62 -2.30 13.45
N ALA A 470 -4.47 -3.36 12.66
CA ALA A 470 -4.09 -3.26 11.25
C ALA A 470 -5.23 -2.73 10.39
N LEU A 471 -6.46 -3.22 10.63
CA LEU A 471 -7.64 -2.79 9.92
C LEU A 471 -7.90 -1.29 10.06
N ASP A 472 -7.73 -0.73 11.27
CA ASP A 472 -7.83 0.70 11.53
C ASP A 472 -6.82 1.53 10.69
N LEU A 473 -5.63 0.99 10.45
CA LEU A 473 -4.62 1.61 9.58
C LEU A 473 -4.98 1.45 8.09
N CYS A 474 -5.44 0.26 7.67
CA CYS A 474 -5.91 0.01 6.30
C CYS A 474 -7.05 0.95 5.90
N MET A 475 -8.01 1.17 6.80
CA MET A 475 -9.13 2.11 6.61
C MET A 475 -8.66 3.56 6.40
N GLN A 476 -7.45 3.89 6.87
CA GLN A 476 -6.81 5.19 6.68
C GLN A 476 -5.88 5.22 5.45
N GLY A 477 -5.86 4.15 4.64
CA GLY A 477 -5.06 4.04 3.43
C GLY A 477 -3.63 3.53 3.63
N VAL A 478 -3.32 2.91 4.78
CA VAL A 478 -2.00 2.30 5.01
C VAL A 478 -1.94 0.93 4.32
N ASN A 479 -1.13 0.82 3.26
CA ASN A 479 -0.90 -0.44 2.54
C ASN A 479 -0.26 -1.47 3.46
N THR A 480 -1.01 -2.53 3.78
CA THR A 480 -0.66 -3.50 4.82
C THR A 480 -0.57 -4.92 4.25
N LEU A 481 0.52 -5.61 4.56
CA LEU A 481 0.74 -7.02 4.20
C LEU A 481 0.72 -7.90 5.46
N TRP A 482 -0.08 -8.94 5.43
CA TRP A 482 -0.19 -9.90 6.52
C TRP A 482 0.46 -11.24 6.19
N GLY A 483 1.50 -11.59 6.95
CA GLY A 483 2.13 -12.91 6.96
C GLY A 483 1.56 -13.78 8.09
N SER A 484 0.56 -14.61 7.77
CA SER A 484 -0.15 -15.43 8.73
C SER A 484 0.39 -16.87 8.75
N PHE A 485 1.35 -17.15 9.63
CA PHE A 485 1.98 -18.47 9.76
C PHE A 485 1.23 -19.41 10.71
N GLU A 486 0.36 -18.87 11.58
CA GLU A 486 -0.44 -19.65 12.53
C GLU A 486 -1.87 -19.95 12.04
N ILE A 487 -2.55 -18.96 11.44
CA ILE A 487 -3.96 -19.06 11.05
C ILE A 487 -4.12 -18.99 9.52
N ASN A 488 -5.02 -19.78 8.95
CA ASN A 488 -5.33 -19.69 7.51
C ASN A 488 -5.95 -18.33 7.16
N ASN A 489 -5.55 -17.76 6.02
CA ASN A 489 -6.01 -16.46 5.50
C ASN A 489 -7.54 -16.32 5.45
N VAL A 490 -8.29 -17.37 5.07
CA VAL A 490 -9.76 -17.31 5.02
C VAL A 490 -10.35 -17.04 6.41
N ARG A 491 -9.78 -17.67 7.45
CA ARG A 491 -10.25 -17.50 8.83
C ARG A 491 -9.83 -16.15 9.39
N LEU A 492 -8.65 -15.66 9.03
CA LEU A 492 -8.19 -14.32 9.38
C LEU A 492 -9.06 -13.24 8.72
N ALA A 493 -9.29 -13.33 7.41
CA ALA A 493 -10.13 -12.41 6.66
C ALA A 493 -11.56 -12.38 7.23
N LYS A 494 -12.12 -13.54 7.60
CA LYS A 494 -13.41 -13.60 8.31
C LYS A 494 -13.42 -12.78 9.61
N ILE A 495 -12.37 -12.86 10.42
CA ILE A 495 -12.26 -12.07 11.66
C ILE A 495 -12.20 -10.57 11.32
N MET A 496 -11.34 -10.19 10.38
CA MET A 496 -11.17 -8.79 9.96
C MET A 496 -12.46 -8.21 9.37
N LEU A 497 -13.17 -8.98 8.53
CA LEU A 497 -14.45 -8.57 7.95
C LEU A 497 -15.53 -8.38 9.02
N THR A 498 -15.58 -9.25 10.03
CA THR A 498 -16.48 -9.10 11.18
C THR A 498 -16.16 -7.83 11.98
N GLN A 499 -14.87 -7.55 12.18
CA GLN A 499 -14.39 -6.33 12.85
C GLN A 499 -14.67 -5.06 12.04
N PHE A 500 -14.62 -5.16 10.71
CA PHE A 500 -14.89 -4.07 9.77
C PHE A 500 -16.38 -3.72 9.72
N ALA A 501 -17.24 -4.74 9.59
CA ALA A 501 -18.69 -4.58 9.61
C ALA A 501 -19.23 -4.22 11.01
N MET A 502 -18.42 -4.39 12.06
CA MET A 502 -18.80 -4.18 13.47
C MET A 502 -20.00 -5.03 13.91
N GLN A 503 -20.27 -6.13 13.21
CA GLN A 503 -21.39 -7.03 13.43
C GLN A 503 -21.05 -8.45 12.97
N ARG A 504 -21.80 -9.45 13.47
CA ARG A 504 -21.67 -10.83 13.00
C ARG A 504 -22.38 -11.01 11.68
N LEU A 505 -21.60 -11.26 10.63
CA LEU A 505 -22.14 -11.50 9.30
C LEU A 505 -22.72 -12.91 9.15
N GLU A 506 -22.36 -13.86 10.01
CA GLU A 506 -23.00 -15.19 10.00
C GLU A 506 -24.50 -15.13 10.31
N GLU A 507 -24.92 -14.09 11.03
CA GLU A 507 -26.32 -13.84 11.40
C GLU A 507 -27.03 -12.95 10.36
N ASN A 508 -26.30 -12.29 9.46
CA ASN A 508 -26.80 -11.33 8.46
C ASN A 508 -26.08 -11.50 7.11
N LEU A 509 -26.20 -12.70 6.51
CA LEU A 509 -25.52 -13.05 5.26
C LEU A 509 -26.01 -12.25 4.05
N ASP A 510 -27.21 -11.67 4.13
CA ASP A 510 -27.78 -10.77 3.13
C ASP A 510 -26.94 -9.50 2.91
N GLN A 511 -26.17 -9.08 3.92
CA GLN A 511 -25.29 -7.91 3.82
C GLN A 511 -23.85 -8.29 3.46
N TYR A 512 -23.54 -9.58 3.28
CA TYR A 512 -22.18 -10.05 3.06
C TYR A 512 -21.54 -9.39 1.84
N ASP A 513 -22.18 -9.43 0.67
CA ASP A 513 -21.62 -8.91 -0.58
C ASP A 513 -21.32 -7.41 -0.45
N SER A 514 -22.24 -6.62 0.11
CA SER A 514 -22.03 -5.19 0.31
C SER A 514 -20.84 -4.87 1.23
N TRP A 515 -20.63 -5.65 2.29
CA TRP A 515 -19.47 -5.47 3.17
C TRP A 515 -18.19 -6.02 2.55
N ALA A 516 -18.28 -7.10 1.78
CA ALA A 516 -17.16 -7.71 1.06
C ALA A 516 -16.61 -6.76 0.01
N ASP A 517 -17.47 -6.14 -0.81
CA ASP A 517 -17.07 -5.15 -1.82
C ASP A 517 -16.29 -3.99 -1.18
N ARG A 518 -16.79 -3.47 -0.06
CA ARG A 518 -16.13 -2.38 0.69
C ARG A 518 -14.83 -2.81 1.37
N PHE A 519 -14.74 -4.09 1.73
CA PHE A 519 -13.54 -4.66 2.34
C PHE A 519 -12.45 -4.92 1.28
N GLU A 520 -12.86 -5.28 0.06
CA GLU A 520 -11.96 -5.45 -1.10
C GLU A 520 -11.27 -4.14 -1.50
N ASP A 521 -11.94 -2.99 -1.31
CA ASP A 521 -11.35 -1.66 -1.55
C ASP A 521 -10.19 -1.32 -0.59
N LEU A 522 -10.02 -2.05 0.52
CA LEU A 522 -8.96 -1.79 1.49
C LEU A 522 -7.59 -2.22 0.93
N PRO A 523 -6.51 -1.47 1.19
CA PRO A 523 -5.16 -1.82 0.74
C PRO A 523 -4.53 -2.90 1.65
N LEU A 524 -5.19 -4.05 1.73
CA LEU A 524 -4.85 -5.19 2.58
C LEU A 524 -4.46 -6.40 1.73
N TYR A 525 -3.27 -6.93 1.98
CA TYR A 525 -2.70 -8.05 1.23
C TYR A 525 -2.32 -9.18 2.17
N PHE A 526 -2.39 -10.43 1.71
CA PHE A 526 -2.05 -11.61 2.50
C PHE A 526 -0.93 -12.40 1.82
N MET A 527 0.07 -12.83 2.60
CA MET A 527 1.02 -13.83 2.15
C MET A 527 0.34 -15.20 2.14
N THR A 528 0.66 -16.04 1.16
CA THR A 528 0.11 -17.41 1.04
C THR A 528 0.86 -18.44 1.89
N PHE A 529 1.86 -17.99 2.67
CA PHE A 529 2.61 -18.82 3.58
C PHE A 529 1.74 -19.35 4.73
N HIS A 530 1.94 -20.62 5.05
CA HIS A 530 1.34 -21.25 6.22
C HIS A 530 2.36 -22.19 6.87
N GLY A 531 2.50 -22.13 8.19
CA GLY A 531 3.48 -22.93 8.93
C GLY A 531 4.92 -22.48 8.72
N GLN A 532 5.84 -23.44 8.64
CA GLN A 532 7.29 -23.20 8.63
C GLN A 532 7.74 -22.68 7.27
N GLN A 533 8.57 -21.64 7.26
CA GLN A 533 9.07 -21.02 6.03
C GLN A 533 10.52 -20.55 6.17
N ASN A 534 11.24 -20.57 5.05
CA ASN A 534 12.59 -20.03 4.99
C ASN A 534 12.55 -18.49 5.09
N ILE A 535 13.33 -17.92 6.01
CA ILE A 535 13.44 -16.46 6.16
C ILE A 535 13.75 -15.74 4.85
N LYS A 536 14.62 -16.29 4.00
CA LYS A 536 15.00 -15.67 2.74
C LYS A 536 13.77 -15.53 1.84
N ALA A 537 12.98 -16.60 1.70
CA ALA A 537 11.74 -16.56 0.93
C ALA A 537 10.76 -15.51 1.49
N VAL A 538 10.59 -15.45 2.82
CA VAL A 538 9.74 -14.46 3.46
C VAL A 538 10.23 -13.03 3.19
N LEU A 539 11.52 -12.76 3.34
CA LEU A 539 12.11 -11.44 3.08
C LEU A 539 12.03 -11.04 1.60
N ASP A 540 12.23 -11.99 0.69
CA ASP A 540 12.15 -11.75 -0.75
C ASP A 540 10.69 -11.44 -1.15
N THR A 541 9.71 -12.18 -0.63
CA THR A 541 8.28 -11.86 -0.81
C THR A 541 7.92 -10.50 -0.22
N MET A 542 8.43 -10.16 0.97
CA MET A 542 8.23 -8.84 1.57
C MET A 542 8.82 -7.72 0.70
N GLN A 543 10.04 -7.89 0.19
CA GLN A 543 10.69 -6.91 -0.70
C GLN A 543 9.90 -6.74 -2.00
N HIS A 544 9.46 -7.84 -2.59
CA HIS A 544 8.66 -7.83 -3.81
C HIS A 544 7.29 -7.14 -3.58
N ALA A 545 6.62 -7.42 -2.47
CA ALA A 545 5.36 -6.78 -2.11
C ALA A 545 5.52 -5.27 -1.89
N VAL A 546 6.60 -4.82 -1.22
CA VAL A 546 6.93 -3.39 -1.10
C VAL A 546 7.15 -2.77 -2.48
N TYR A 547 7.83 -3.46 -3.40
CA TYR A 547 8.07 -2.95 -4.74
C TYR A 547 6.79 -2.83 -5.58
N LEU A 548 5.93 -3.86 -5.58
CA LEU A 548 4.71 -3.89 -6.38
C LEU A 548 3.61 -2.99 -5.82
N TYR A 549 3.32 -3.16 -4.53
CA TYR A 549 2.11 -2.62 -3.89
C TYR A 549 2.41 -1.45 -2.94
N ASP A 550 3.66 -0.98 -2.86
CA ASP A 550 4.10 0.06 -1.93
C ASP A 550 3.68 -0.21 -0.47
N ILE A 551 3.77 -1.49 -0.06
CA ILE A 551 3.46 -1.91 1.30
C ILE A 551 4.27 -1.08 2.30
N SER A 552 3.56 -0.49 3.26
CA SER A 552 4.15 0.38 4.30
C SER A 552 4.02 -0.19 5.71
N HIS A 553 3.24 -1.27 5.87
CA HIS A 553 3.10 -2.03 7.11
C HIS A 553 3.12 -3.53 6.81
N VAL A 554 3.98 -4.29 7.49
CA VAL A 554 4.04 -5.76 7.41
C VAL A 554 3.78 -6.35 8.79
N ILE A 555 2.91 -7.34 8.86
CA ILE A 555 2.59 -8.07 10.09
C ILE A 555 3.04 -9.51 9.95
N ILE A 556 3.78 -10.02 10.93
CA ILE A 556 4.29 -11.40 10.97
C ILE A 556 3.70 -12.10 12.19
N ASP A 557 2.66 -12.91 11.97
CA ASP A 557 1.91 -13.63 13.01
C ASP A 557 1.97 -15.17 12.81
N ASN A 558 2.80 -15.92 13.54
CA ASN A 558 3.77 -15.50 14.55
C ASN A 558 5.19 -15.98 14.20
N LEU A 559 6.18 -15.39 14.86
CA LEU A 559 7.60 -15.70 14.63
C LEU A 559 7.93 -17.18 14.85
N GLN A 560 7.36 -17.79 15.89
CA GLN A 560 7.67 -19.17 16.26
C GLN A 560 7.19 -20.21 15.23
N PHE A 561 6.02 -20.02 14.61
CA PHE A 561 5.53 -20.91 13.56
C PHE A 561 6.32 -20.76 12.27
N MET A 562 6.72 -19.52 11.93
CA MET A 562 7.55 -19.26 10.76
C MET A 562 8.89 -19.99 10.83
N MET A 563 9.57 -19.93 11.98
CA MET A 563 10.91 -20.53 12.16
C MET A 563 10.93 -22.05 12.05
N GLY A 564 9.86 -22.71 12.46
CA GLY A 564 9.81 -24.16 12.52
C GLY A 564 10.80 -24.82 13.49
N GLN A 565 10.85 -26.15 13.47
CA GLN A 565 11.73 -26.96 14.32
C GLN A 565 12.71 -27.83 13.50
N GLU A 566 13.09 -27.41 12.29
CA GLU A 566 13.75 -28.33 11.35
C GLU A 566 15.18 -28.75 11.73
N ASN A 567 15.91 -27.97 12.55
CA ASN A 567 17.30 -28.30 12.87
C ASN A 567 17.56 -28.35 14.38
N LEU A 568 17.52 -29.56 14.96
CA LEU A 568 17.98 -29.85 16.32
C LEU A 568 19.49 -29.55 16.53
N SER A 569 20.25 -29.36 15.45
CA SER A 569 21.69 -29.09 15.46
C SER A 569 22.07 -27.60 15.51
N VAL A 570 21.14 -26.69 15.19
CA VAL A 570 21.42 -25.24 15.16
C VAL A 570 20.76 -24.58 16.37
N ASP A 571 21.49 -23.68 17.03
CA ASP A 571 20.94 -22.90 18.14
C ASP A 571 19.73 -22.08 17.68
N LYS A 572 18.54 -22.52 18.10
CA LYS A 572 17.25 -21.89 17.76
C LYS A 572 17.25 -20.41 18.12
N PHE A 573 17.94 -20.02 19.19
CA PHE A 573 18.01 -18.62 19.61
C PHE A 573 18.89 -17.79 18.69
N ALA A 574 20.01 -18.32 18.21
CA ALA A 574 20.84 -17.66 17.21
C ALA A 574 20.09 -17.43 15.88
N VAL A 575 19.27 -18.40 15.45
CA VAL A 575 18.41 -18.25 14.26
C VAL A 575 17.36 -17.17 14.49
N GLN A 576 16.70 -17.16 15.65
CA GLN A 576 15.73 -16.13 16.01
C GLN A 576 16.36 -14.73 15.98
N ASP A 577 17.57 -14.60 16.52
CA ASP A 577 18.33 -13.36 16.57
C ASP A 577 18.76 -12.86 15.19
N HIS A 578 19.09 -13.80 14.29
CA HIS A 578 19.35 -13.48 12.89
C HIS A 578 18.09 -12.94 12.21
N ILE A 579 16.94 -13.59 12.44
CA ILE A 579 15.66 -13.20 11.86
C ILE A 579 15.23 -11.81 12.33
N ILE A 580 15.29 -11.55 13.64
CA ILE A 580 14.95 -10.23 14.20
C ILE A 580 15.84 -9.14 13.60
N GLY A 581 17.14 -9.39 13.50
CA GLY A 581 18.07 -8.43 12.88
C GLY A 581 17.76 -8.18 11.41
N ALA A 582 17.36 -9.22 10.66
CA ALA A 582 16.97 -9.08 9.27
C ALA A 582 15.68 -8.28 9.10
N PHE A 583 14.66 -8.52 9.92
CA PHE A 583 13.41 -7.74 9.91
C PHE A 583 13.64 -6.28 10.33
N ARG A 584 14.50 -6.03 11.32
CA ARG A 584 14.88 -4.65 11.69
C ARG A 584 15.55 -3.92 10.53
N LYS A 585 16.51 -4.57 9.87
CA LYS A 585 17.20 -4.03 8.69
C LYS A 585 16.23 -3.78 7.55
N PHE A 586 15.31 -4.71 7.29
CA PHE A 586 14.26 -4.56 6.29
C PHE A 586 13.37 -3.35 6.59
N ALA A 587 12.87 -3.22 7.82
CA ALA A 587 12.00 -2.12 8.22
C ALA A 587 12.64 -0.77 7.88
N THR A 588 13.87 -0.55 8.35
CA THR A 588 14.61 0.69 8.14
C THR A 588 14.94 0.96 6.66
N ASN A 589 15.44 -0.05 5.93
CA ASN A 589 15.86 0.13 4.53
C ASN A 589 14.68 0.35 3.58
N SER A 590 13.61 -0.42 3.76
CA SER A 590 12.40 -0.34 2.94
C SER A 590 11.47 0.79 3.36
N SER A 591 11.75 1.46 4.49
CA SER A 591 10.85 2.46 5.09
C SER A 591 9.44 1.88 5.29
N CYS A 592 9.38 0.67 5.86
CA CYS A 592 8.18 -0.11 6.09
C CYS A 592 8.11 -0.48 7.58
N HIS A 593 6.95 -0.32 8.22
CA HIS A 593 6.78 -0.71 9.61
C HIS A 593 6.62 -2.23 9.69
N VAL A 594 7.33 -2.90 10.60
CA VAL A 594 7.16 -4.34 10.82
C VAL A 594 6.57 -4.58 12.21
N THR A 595 5.42 -5.23 12.28
CA THR A 595 4.83 -5.70 13.54
C THR A 595 5.05 -7.20 13.66
N LEU A 596 5.84 -7.59 14.65
CA LEU A 596 6.28 -8.96 14.87
C LEU A 596 5.61 -9.53 16.12
N ILE A 597 4.81 -10.58 15.95
CA ILE A 597 4.17 -11.27 17.07
C ILE A 597 5.09 -12.36 17.58
N ILE A 598 5.40 -12.30 18.88
CA ILE A 598 6.26 -13.26 19.57
C ILE A 598 5.52 -13.76 20.80
N HIS A 599 5.29 -15.06 20.91
CA HIS A 599 4.77 -15.65 22.15
C HIS A 599 5.75 -15.45 23.31
N PRO A 600 5.26 -15.25 24.54
CA PRO A 600 6.13 -15.19 25.71
C PRO A 600 6.69 -16.58 26.05
N ARG A 601 7.71 -16.61 26.92
CA ARG A 601 8.14 -17.82 27.61
C ARG A 601 7.02 -18.32 28.51
N LYS A 602 7.10 -19.58 28.92
CA LYS A 602 6.20 -20.11 29.96
C LYS A 602 6.53 -19.44 31.28
N GLU A 603 5.68 -18.51 31.68
CA GLU A 603 5.69 -17.84 32.98
C GLU A 603 4.56 -18.43 33.85
N GLU A 604 4.61 -18.17 35.15
CA GLU A 604 3.50 -18.49 36.05
C GLU A 604 2.25 -17.68 35.67
N ASP A 605 1.08 -18.33 35.63
CA ASP A 605 -0.19 -17.74 35.18
C ASP A 605 -0.61 -16.47 35.95
N ASP A 606 -0.13 -16.31 37.19
CA ASP A 606 -0.45 -15.17 38.06
C ASP A 606 0.53 -13.99 37.94
N ARG A 607 1.63 -14.15 37.20
CA ARG A 607 2.61 -13.08 37.01
C ARG A 607 2.30 -12.25 35.76
N GLU A 608 2.39 -10.93 35.92
CA GLU A 608 2.33 -10.02 34.78
C GLU A 608 3.55 -10.22 33.88
N LEU A 609 3.32 -10.25 32.57
CA LEU A 609 4.41 -10.40 31.61
C LEU A 609 5.28 -9.13 31.61
N GLN A 610 6.59 -9.31 31.53
CA GLN A 610 7.52 -8.20 31.38
C GLN A 610 8.24 -8.29 30.03
N THR A 611 9.03 -7.28 29.69
CA THR A 611 9.87 -7.30 28.49
C THR A 611 10.84 -8.49 28.47
N ALA A 612 11.28 -8.96 29.65
CA ALA A 612 12.11 -10.15 29.80
C ALA A 612 11.36 -11.47 29.54
N SER A 613 10.02 -11.46 29.60
CA SER A 613 9.18 -12.63 29.36
C SER A 613 9.00 -12.96 27.88
N ILE A 614 9.51 -12.13 26.96
CA ILE A 614 9.48 -12.41 25.52
C ILE A 614 10.33 -13.67 25.24
N PHE A 615 9.78 -14.60 24.46
CA PHE A 615 10.51 -15.81 24.08
C PHE A 615 11.68 -15.49 23.14
N GLY A 616 12.81 -16.13 23.38
CA GLY A 616 14.06 -15.85 22.66
C GLY A 616 15.08 -15.11 23.51
N THR A 617 16.12 -14.57 22.89
CA THR A 617 17.10 -13.73 23.59
C THR A 617 16.53 -12.32 23.84
N ALA A 618 17.29 -11.48 24.53
CA ALA A 618 16.96 -10.06 24.69
C ALA A 618 16.99 -9.26 23.37
N LYS A 619 17.47 -9.85 22.27
CA LYS A 619 17.62 -9.14 20.99
C LYS A 619 16.30 -8.61 20.45
N ALA A 620 15.20 -9.34 20.63
CA ALA A 620 13.86 -8.91 20.21
C ALA A 620 13.47 -7.56 20.83
N SER A 621 13.63 -7.42 22.15
CA SER A 621 13.27 -6.19 22.87
C SER A 621 14.30 -5.07 22.69
N GLN A 622 15.57 -5.40 22.42
CA GLN A 622 16.61 -4.42 22.14
C GLN A 622 16.45 -3.80 20.75
N GLU A 623 16.25 -4.63 19.71
CA GLU A 623 16.11 -4.21 18.31
C GLU A 623 14.74 -3.60 18.00
N ALA A 624 13.69 -3.91 18.76
CA ALA A 624 12.38 -3.27 18.58
C ALA A 624 12.42 -1.78 18.95
N ASP A 625 11.77 -0.92 18.17
CA ASP A 625 11.50 0.46 18.57
C ASP A 625 10.38 0.51 19.61
N ASN A 626 9.38 -0.35 19.44
CA ASN A 626 8.22 -0.41 20.30
C ASN A 626 7.98 -1.83 20.82
N VAL A 627 7.63 -1.97 22.09
CA VAL A 627 7.25 -3.26 22.70
C VAL A 627 5.88 -3.12 23.33
N LEU A 628 4.94 -3.91 22.83
CA LEU A 628 3.56 -3.94 23.24
C LEU A 628 3.24 -5.29 23.89
N ILE A 629 2.63 -5.28 25.07
CA ILE A 629 2.30 -6.47 25.85
C ILE A 629 0.79 -6.48 26.11
N LEU A 630 0.10 -7.49 25.59
CA LEU A 630 -1.30 -7.76 25.92
C LEU A 630 -1.36 -8.58 27.21
N GLN A 631 -1.69 -7.92 28.31
CA GLN A 631 -1.86 -8.52 29.62
C GLN A 631 -3.29 -9.05 29.78
N GLU A 632 -3.43 -10.21 30.43
CA GLU A 632 -4.71 -10.79 30.81
C GLU A 632 -4.68 -11.15 32.28
N LYS A 633 -5.43 -10.40 33.11
CA LYS A 633 -5.61 -10.74 34.52
C LYS A 633 -6.85 -11.60 34.68
N LYS A 634 -6.66 -12.89 34.94
CA LYS A 634 -7.75 -13.80 35.31
C LYS A 634 -8.24 -13.40 36.70
N LEU A 635 -9.51 -13.01 36.81
CA LEU A 635 -10.16 -12.75 38.10
C LEU A 635 -11.02 -13.97 38.45
N VAL A 636 -10.99 -14.41 39.71
CA VAL A 636 -11.70 -15.61 40.19
C VAL A 636 -13.22 -15.51 39.98
N THR A 637 -13.77 -14.29 39.96
CA THR A 637 -15.22 -14.04 39.97
C THR A 637 -15.73 -13.25 38.74
N CYS A 638 -14.87 -12.89 37.79
CA CYS A 638 -15.23 -12.02 36.66
C CYS A 638 -14.50 -12.45 35.37
N PRO A 639 -15.04 -12.18 34.17
CA PRO A 639 -14.27 -12.31 32.93
C PRO A 639 -12.94 -11.56 33.07
N GLY A 640 -11.83 -12.21 32.71
CA GLY A 640 -10.50 -11.66 32.90
C GLY A 640 -10.36 -10.25 32.30
N ARG A 641 -9.72 -9.33 33.03
CA ARG A 641 -9.52 -7.95 32.56
C ARG A 641 -8.31 -7.92 31.65
N ARG A 642 -8.51 -7.50 30.40
CA ARG A 642 -7.44 -7.31 29.43
C ARG A 642 -6.92 -5.88 29.51
N SER A 643 -5.62 -5.71 29.30
CA SER A 643 -5.00 -4.39 29.21
C SER A 643 -3.83 -4.43 28.27
N LEU A 644 -3.66 -3.37 27.48
CA LEU A 644 -2.49 -3.20 26.64
C LEU A 644 -1.46 -2.37 27.40
N GLN A 645 -0.25 -2.89 27.50
CA GLN A 645 0.90 -2.22 28.06
C GLN A 645 1.89 -1.87 26.95
N VAL A 646 2.24 -0.60 26.85
CA VAL A 646 3.39 -0.13 26.07
C VAL A 646 4.60 -0.18 27.00
N ALA A 647 5.46 -1.18 26.82
CA ALA A 647 6.64 -1.41 27.65
C ALA A 647 7.89 -0.70 27.10
N LYS A 648 7.90 -0.35 25.81
CA LYS A 648 8.97 0.41 25.16
C LYS A 648 8.38 1.27 24.05
N ASN A 649 8.86 2.50 23.93
CA ASN A 649 8.57 3.43 22.86
C ASN A 649 9.81 4.29 22.62
N ARG A 650 10.54 4.03 21.53
CA ARG A 650 11.81 4.71 21.24
C ARG A 650 11.61 6.16 20.78
N PHE A 651 10.47 6.47 20.18
CA PHE A 651 10.21 7.77 19.57
C PHE A 651 10.02 8.87 20.63
N ASP A 652 9.09 8.66 21.56
CA ASP A 652 8.75 9.68 22.58
C ASP A 652 9.27 9.32 23.99
N GLY A 653 9.61 8.05 24.24
CA GLY A 653 10.01 7.56 25.55
C GLY A 653 8.85 7.27 26.51
N ASP A 654 7.64 7.75 26.20
CA ASP A 654 6.43 7.50 26.99
C ASP A 654 6.07 6.00 27.01
N VAL A 655 5.84 5.47 28.21
CA VAL A 655 5.35 4.11 28.47
C VAL A 655 4.08 4.16 29.32
N GLY A 656 3.25 3.11 29.25
CA GLY A 656 2.03 3.10 30.03
C GLY A 656 1.15 1.88 29.79
N ILE A 657 0.08 1.78 30.57
CA ILE A 657 -0.89 0.69 30.51
C ILE A 657 -2.30 1.26 30.44
N PHE A 658 -3.13 0.70 29.57
CA PHE A 658 -4.54 1.06 29.49
C PHE A 658 -5.42 -0.19 29.34
N PRO A 659 -6.59 -0.22 30.00
CA PRO A 659 -7.49 -1.36 29.96
C PRO A 659 -8.18 -1.48 28.59
N LEU A 660 -8.46 -2.72 28.20
CA LEU A 660 -9.21 -3.08 27.01
C LEU A 660 -10.42 -3.93 27.40
N GLU A 661 -11.58 -3.63 26.80
CA GLU A 661 -12.80 -4.41 26.89
C GLU A 661 -13.04 -5.11 25.56
N PHE A 662 -13.31 -6.42 25.58
CA PHE A 662 -13.50 -7.21 24.37
C PHE A 662 -14.98 -7.44 24.09
N ASN A 663 -15.45 -6.98 22.95
CA ASN A 663 -16.80 -7.24 22.46
C ASN A 663 -16.84 -8.53 21.64
N LYS A 664 -17.50 -9.56 22.16
CA LYS A 664 -17.62 -10.88 21.51
C LYS A 664 -18.50 -10.88 20.24
N ALA A 665 -19.41 -9.93 20.11
CA ALA A 665 -20.28 -9.83 18.94
C ALA A 665 -19.48 -9.38 17.71
N SER A 666 -18.79 -8.24 17.82
CA SER A 666 -18.00 -7.67 16.72
C SER A 666 -16.55 -8.14 16.67
N LEU A 667 -16.09 -8.91 17.67
CA LEU A 667 -14.68 -9.33 17.84
C LEU A 667 -13.71 -8.16 17.99
N THR A 668 -14.15 -7.07 18.60
CA THR A 668 -13.38 -5.82 18.71
C THR A 668 -13.02 -5.46 20.13
N PHE A 669 -12.06 -4.55 20.29
CA PHE A 669 -11.61 -4.01 21.56
C PHE A 669 -12.03 -2.54 21.71
N SER A 670 -12.51 -2.17 22.89
CA SER A 670 -12.85 -0.79 23.23
C SER A 670 -12.21 -0.37 24.55
N ALA A 671 -12.07 0.95 24.75
CA ALA A 671 -11.77 1.47 26.08
C ALA A 671 -12.98 1.23 27.00
N PRO A 672 -12.78 0.83 28.27
CA PRO A 672 -13.88 0.68 29.21
C PRO A 672 -14.63 1.98 29.37
N VAL A 673 -15.96 1.93 29.26
CA VAL A 673 -16.81 3.10 29.52
C VAL A 673 -16.62 3.51 30.98
N LYS A 674 -16.24 4.77 31.24
CA LYS A 674 -16.13 5.31 32.62
C LYS A 674 -17.53 5.43 33.25
N GLY A 675 -18.10 4.30 33.66
CA GLY A 675 -19.35 4.24 34.42
C GLY A 675 -19.06 4.39 35.92
N LYS A 676 -19.73 5.35 36.58
CA LYS A 676 -19.75 5.45 38.06
C LYS A 676 -20.21 4.10 38.62
N HIS A 677 -19.31 3.36 39.28
CA HIS A 677 -19.70 2.20 40.06
C HIS A 677 -20.66 2.66 41.18
N LYS A 678 -21.96 2.42 41.02
CA LYS A 678 -22.87 2.32 42.16
C LYS A 678 -22.48 1.04 42.91
N LEU A 679 -21.68 1.21 43.96
CA LEU A 679 -21.47 0.18 44.98
C LEU A 679 -22.83 -0.28 45.48
N ARG A 680 -23.19 -1.53 45.17
CA ARG A 680 -24.39 -2.18 45.68
C ARG A 680 -24.10 -2.53 47.14
N LYS A 681 -24.59 -1.68 48.06
CA LYS A 681 -24.42 -1.84 49.51
C LYS A 681 -25.11 -3.15 49.93
N VAL A 682 -24.35 -4.04 50.57
CA VAL A 682 -24.85 -5.28 51.16
C VAL A 682 -25.81 -4.93 52.31
N LYS A 683 -26.97 -5.59 52.33
CA LYS A 683 -28.00 -5.47 53.37
C LYS A 683 -27.48 -6.19 54.62
N GLY A 684 -27.14 -5.43 55.66
CA GLY A 684 -26.91 -5.93 57.01
C GLY A 684 -28.14 -5.62 57.86
N GLU A 685 -28.63 -6.64 58.55
CA GLU A 685 -29.72 -6.58 59.52
C GLU A 685 -29.33 -5.71 60.73
N GLY A 686 -30.32 -5.00 61.28
CA GLY A 686 -30.19 -4.19 62.49
C GLY A 686 -31.45 -3.35 62.71
N SER A 687 -32.18 -3.71 63.76
CA SER A 687 -33.52 -3.24 64.14
C SER A 687 -33.52 -1.89 64.88
N ASP A 688 -34.70 -1.26 64.83
CA ASP A 688 -35.33 -0.32 65.78
C ASP A 688 -34.75 1.09 66.00
N ASN A 689 -35.44 2.12 65.47
CA ASN A 689 -36.35 3.00 66.25
C ASN A 689 -36.93 4.17 65.41
N GLU A 690 -38.18 4.50 65.75
CA GLU A 690 -39.10 5.61 65.38
C GLU A 690 -38.44 7.02 65.44
N GLU A 691 -38.91 8.15 64.88
CA GLU A 691 -40.21 8.62 64.37
C GLU A 691 -40.02 9.95 63.57
N SER A 692 -40.96 10.24 62.65
CA SER A 692 -41.44 11.52 62.07
C SER A 692 -40.58 12.81 61.98
N LEU A 693 -40.51 13.43 60.79
CA LEU A 693 -41.19 14.70 60.43
C LEU A 693 -40.84 15.12 58.98
N GLY A 694 -41.87 15.60 58.26
CA GLY A 694 -41.85 15.83 56.81
C GLY A 694 -41.48 17.23 56.32
N GLU A 695 -41.52 17.31 54.98
CA GLU A 695 -41.95 18.47 54.16
C GLU A 695 -40.97 19.67 54.04
N THR A 696 -40.72 20.37 52.93
CA THR A 696 -41.34 20.58 51.59
C THR A 696 -40.27 21.31 50.70
N LEU A 697 -40.09 21.12 49.38
CA LEU A 697 -40.53 21.99 48.24
C LEU A 697 -39.62 21.69 47.01
N LYS A 698 -40.16 21.26 45.84
CA LYS A 698 -40.48 22.01 44.59
C LYS A 698 -39.27 22.72 43.91
N LYS A 699 -38.83 22.27 42.71
CA LYS A 699 -39.19 22.75 41.32
C LYS A 699 -38.72 24.20 41.07
N GLU A 700 -38.04 24.62 40.00
CA GLU A 700 -38.02 24.33 38.54
C GLU A 700 -36.67 24.89 37.96
N GLU A 701 -36.06 24.31 36.91
CA GLU A 701 -35.98 24.81 35.50
C GLU A 701 -35.76 26.35 35.36
N THR A 702 -34.90 26.94 34.51
CA THR A 702 -34.58 26.69 33.09
C THR A 702 -33.38 27.56 32.60
N THR A 703 -32.62 27.04 31.61
CA THR A 703 -31.93 27.70 30.45
C THR A 703 -31.20 29.05 30.51
N VAL A 704 -30.00 29.12 29.89
CA VAL A 704 -29.26 30.35 29.54
C VAL A 704 -28.71 30.31 28.10
N LYS A 705 -28.86 31.42 27.36
CA LYS A 705 -28.13 31.77 26.12
C LYS A 705 -27.81 33.28 26.07
N LYS A 706 -26.55 33.60 25.66
CA LYS A 706 -26.05 34.79 24.90
C LYS A 706 -26.15 36.20 25.55
N GLU A 707 -25.32 37.23 25.31
CA GLU A 707 -24.17 37.57 24.43
C GLU A 707 -23.51 38.91 24.94
N LYS A 708 -22.20 39.14 24.66
CA LYS A 708 -21.41 40.39 24.33
C LYS A 708 -21.76 41.80 24.94
N LEU A 709 -20.87 42.78 25.27
CA LEU A 709 -19.78 43.43 24.49
C LEU A 709 -19.06 44.60 25.29
N VAL A 710 -17.79 44.94 24.90
CA VAL A 710 -16.99 46.24 24.93
C VAL A 710 -16.12 46.75 26.12
N LYS A 711 -14.83 46.97 25.74
CA LYS A 711 -13.64 47.77 26.18
C LYS A 711 -13.77 49.11 26.97
N LEU A 712 -12.74 49.45 27.79
CA LEU A 712 -11.79 50.60 27.66
C LEU A 712 -10.62 50.57 28.70
N GLU A 713 -9.66 51.51 28.61
CA GLU A 713 -8.18 51.43 28.82
C GLU A 713 -7.54 51.85 30.20
N ARG A 714 -6.30 51.33 30.46
CA ARG A 714 -5.05 51.87 31.13
C ARG A 714 -5.08 52.46 32.58
N PRO A 715 -3.93 52.64 33.34
CA PRO A 715 -2.51 52.19 33.20
C PRO A 715 -1.87 51.58 34.51
N PRO A 716 -0.56 51.20 34.56
CA PRO A 716 0.16 50.90 35.81
C PRO A 716 1.20 51.98 36.21
N LYS A 717 1.39 52.23 37.52
CA LYS A 717 2.42 53.13 38.09
C LYS A 717 3.28 52.43 39.18
N ALA A 718 4.56 52.24 38.84
CA ALA A 718 5.82 52.52 39.52
C ALA A 718 6.11 52.24 41.03
N THR A 719 7.32 51.65 41.24
CA THR A 719 8.37 51.88 42.27
C THR A 719 8.18 51.29 43.69
N LYS A 720 9.17 50.67 44.38
CA LYS A 720 10.56 51.11 44.69
C LYS A 720 11.47 49.96 45.26
N THR A 721 12.78 50.18 45.12
CA THR A 721 14.04 49.46 45.51
C THR A 721 14.36 49.45 47.03
N PRO A 722 15.40 48.73 47.60
CA PRO A 722 16.85 49.02 47.38
C PRO A 722 17.96 47.93 47.57
N ARG A 723 19.08 48.14 46.81
CA ARG A 723 20.56 48.11 47.10
C ARG A 723 21.23 46.94 47.88
N ALA A 724 22.50 46.55 47.72
CA ALA A 724 23.67 46.98 46.91
C ALA A 724 24.89 46.01 47.10
N ALA A 725 25.97 46.28 46.34
CA ALA A 725 27.41 45.95 46.51
C ALA A 725 27.95 44.75 45.72
N LYS A 726 29.13 44.75 45.08
CA LYS A 726 30.18 45.72 44.68
C LYS A 726 31.14 44.91 43.75
N SER A 727 31.74 45.57 42.76
CA SER A 727 32.82 45.07 41.87
C SER A 727 34.20 45.07 42.56
N PRO A 728 35.29 44.54 41.94
CA PRO A 728 36.10 45.22 40.89
C PRO A 728 36.48 44.30 39.69
N ALA A 729 36.65 44.74 38.42
CA ALA A 729 37.74 45.51 37.76
C ALA A 729 39.14 44.85 37.88
N ALA A 730 40.09 44.84 36.92
CA ALA A 730 40.24 45.11 35.49
C ALA A 730 41.70 44.68 35.13
N GLY A 731 42.05 44.39 33.86
CA GLY A 731 43.46 44.18 33.49
C GLY A 731 43.70 43.92 31.99
N LYS A 732 44.37 44.87 31.33
CA LYS A 732 44.74 44.94 29.91
C LYS A 732 45.88 43.96 29.52
N GLY A 733 45.98 43.64 28.22
CA GLY A 733 47.26 43.26 27.59
C GLY A 733 47.16 42.54 26.24
N THR A 734 47.23 43.28 25.13
CA THR A 734 47.81 42.86 23.83
C THR A 734 49.29 43.32 23.80
N PRO A 735 50.21 42.89 22.88
CA PRO A 735 49.97 42.50 21.47
C PRO A 735 50.88 41.39 20.85
N GLU A 736 50.66 41.15 19.55
CA GLU A 736 51.60 40.69 18.48
C GLU A 736 52.05 39.22 18.33
N GLY A 737 52.09 38.77 17.06
CA GLY A 737 52.76 37.54 16.61
C GLY A 737 52.24 36.95 15.30
N GLU A 738 52.78 37.42 14.16
CA GLU A 738 52.63 36.84 12.81
C GLU A 738 53.18 35.40 12.69
N GLY A 739 52.71 34.63 11.72
CA GLY A 739 53.36 33.37 11.32
C GLY A 739 52.68 32.57 10.21
N LYS A 740 52.98 32.89 8.95
CA LYS A 740 52.71 32.07 7.75
C LYS A 740 53.43 30.70 7.82
N LYS A 741 52.83 29.63 7.30
CA LYS A 741 53.22 28.95 6.03
C LYS A 741 52.64 27.53 5.88
N GLN A 742 52.17 27.31 4.66
CA GLN A 742 51.89 26.07 3.91
C GLN A 742 53.19 25.25 3.64
N PRO A 743 53.15 24.04 3.04
CA PRO A 743 52.27 23.54 1.97
C PRO A 743 51.21 22.52 2.38
#